data_AF-D7JF78-F1
#
_entry.id   AF-D7JF78-F1
#
_cell.length_a   1.000
_cell.length_b   1.000
_cell.length_c   1.000
_cell.angle_alpha   90.00
_cell.angle_beta   90.00
_cell.angle_gamma   90.00
#
_symmetry.space_group_name_H-M   'P 1'
#
loop_
_entity.id
_entity.type
_entity.pdbx_description
1 polymer ?
#
loop_
_entity_poly.entity_id
_entity_poly.type
_entity_poly.pdbx_seq_one_letter_code
_entity_poly.pdbx_strand_id
1 'polypeptide(L)'
;MKSVFQKCLIALLAILWGVSSVQAQSVNMSRYITLTVKEGADIKLDLWADAIGTPVKIVSGNQEKTITVGKDWIGYKGYAAGAGTMTIYGNVLRFDCNSNDDNITALDISHNTELTVLYCYKNALNTLDVSHNNKLKVLYCYGNKFTTAVIDDIFCSLPDMKGQKSGEIQPALDDSSPDNNIVLAANGKNATDKNWKIRYFDDNSDITGFKGTKQCGGGVDMSRYITLTVKKDEKIHLNIWAEAADTPIKVVSGDKEQTLTVGTAWTGYRNYIAGAGSMTVYGKVLKFDCNENMENITGIDVSHNTQLAFLDCGSNSLTTLDVSNNKELVNLGCGSNSLSSIDVKNNTKLEWFDCKDNSLTSLDVTKNTQLKWLGCNDNSISMLDIKNNTMLRILYCYNNSLTSLDVANNTQLQGLYCQDNNFTTEALDDIFCSLPDRKGTTNGIAQLLFDASSSDKSKVLAANGSNATNKNWKVQYFGDDADITGFTGTKQCGGGSGVNMDRYITMTVDKGKDIYLSVYASADNTPIKVVSGNKEYTFNASIGWTKMSQYTAGAGTMTIYGNVLRFNCSKNGTKIMGLDVGHNTDLVNLLCYENAILTLDVSKNTQLEYLRCDKNQISTIDLKNCPSLKVLICGTNTISTLDVSKNNELEWLMCDDNSIKSLDVSKKPKLTMINCQINKITSLNVSNNPKLTSLQCYDNSITSLNVAESTLLEELYCERNKIETLDISRNTALKIFDCSNNLITAIDASKNTKLTELTCYGNPLTTAALDDMYCLLPTVTGTTDYGDPIGIYPMYNSDDANSAVVLASNGKNATDKNWKIAYYESADNITGFTGTHQCGGGTGIDETKGLPSLAVYPNPVKDVLNIATDKPVHSIRIYNVYGTEVAQAADTKSINVSHLPAGVYMVSADGKVTRIIKE
;
A
#
# COMPACT_ATOMS: atom_id res chain seq x y z
N MET A 1 -8.53 -66.95 -8.38
CA MET A 1 -7.42 -66.34 -9.15
C MET A 1 -8.02 -65.42 -10.20
N LYS A 2 -7.53 -64.18 -10.33
CA LYS A 2 -8.10 -63.03 -11.07
C LYS A 2 -9.28 -62.25 -10.45
N SER A 3 -9.30 -62.04 -9.12
CA SER A 3 -9.99 -60.85 -8.55
C SER A 3 -9.45 -60.34 -7.20
N VAL A 4 -8.39 -60.96 -6.67
CA VAL A 4 -7.70 -60.51 -5.44
C VAL A 4 -6.48 -59.61 -5.76
N PHE A 5 -6.02 -59.56 -7.02
CA PHE A 5 -4.88 -58.73 -7.45
C PHE A 5 -5.24 -57.34 -7.98
N GLN A 6 -6.52 -57.00 -8.11
CA GLN A 6 -6.98 -55.68 -8.58
C GLN A 6 -7.53 -54.79 -7.45
N LYS A 7 -7.59 -55.32 -6.22
CA LYS A 7 -7.92 -54.57 -4.99
C LYS A 7 -6.70 -54.21 -4.11
N CYS A 8 -5.49 -54.62 -4.51
CA CYS A 8 -4.23 -54.18 -3.88
C CYS A 8 -3.51 -53.04 -4.63
N LEU A 9 -4.07 -52.51 -5.74
CA LEU A 9 -3.45 -51.43 -6.52
C LEU A 9 -4.17 -50.06 -6.39
N ILE A 10 -5.29 -49.99 -5.65
CA ILE A 10 -6.03 -48.73 -5.41
C ILE A 10 -6.00 -48.31 -3.92
N ALA A 11 -5.39 -49.14 -3.05
CA ALA A 11 -5.08 -48.80 -1.66
C ALA A 11 -3.63 -48.31 -1.45
N LEU A 12 -2.85 -48.14 -2.52
CA LEU A 12 -1.48 -47.57 -2.50
C LEU A 12 -1.39 -46.17 -3.15
N LEU A 13 -2.52 -45.58 -3.55
CA LEU A 13 -2.60 -44.24 -4.14
C LEU A 13 -3.41 -43.22 -3.31
N ALA A 14 -3.86 -43.58 -2.11
CA ALA A 14 -4.60 -42.70 -1.20
C ALA A 14 -4.00 -42.63 0.23
N ILE A 15 -2.69 -42.88 0.37
CA ILE A 15 -1.87 -42.50 1.54
C ILE A 15 -0.74 -41.54 1.09
N LEU A 16 -0.95 -40.78 0.02
CA LEU A 16 0.07 -39.89 -0.57
C LEU A 16 -0.41 -38.45 -0.79
N TRP A 17 -1.50 -38.03 -0.13
CA TRP A 17 -1.97 -36.63 -0.13
C TRP A 17 -2.10 -36.05 1.28
N GLY A 18 -1.19 -36.49 2.17
CA GLY A 18 -1.00 -35.95 3.51
C GLY A 18 0.47 -35.76 3.90
N VAL A 19 1.38 -35.80 2.92
CA VAL A 19 2.75 -35.32 3.09
C VAL A 19 2.89 -34.13 2.17
N SER A 20 3.06 -32.95 2.78
CA SER A 20 3.62 -31.81 2.09
C SER A 20 4.79 -32.28 1.24
N SER A 21 4.85 -31.81 0.00
CA SER A 21 6.09 -31.81 -0.75
C SER A 21 7.15 -31.14 0.12
N VAL A 22 8.00 -31.94 0.80
CA VAL A 22 9.26 -31.44 1.32
C VAL A 22 10.12 -31.20 0.09
N GLN A 23 9.85 -30.08 -0.57
CA GLN A 23 10.84 -29.46 -1.42
C GLN A 23 12.04 -29.26 -0.50
N ALA A 24 13.14 -29.97 -0.76
CA ALA A 24 14.36 -29.82 0.02
C ALA A 24 14.67 -28.33 0.06
N GLN A 25 14.62 -27.73 1.26
CA GLN A 25 14.89 -26.31 1.44
C GLN A 25 16.28 -26.05 0.83
N SER A 26 16.43 -25.02 0.01
CA SER A 26 17.76 -24.65 -0.45
C SER A 26 18.58 -24.13 0.73
N VAL A 27 19.88 -24.40 0.76
CA VAL A 27 20.77 -23.89 1.80
C VAL A 27 20.72 -22.36 1.77
N ASN A 28 20.48 -21.73 2.91
CA ASN A 28 20.55 -20.28 3.01
C ASN A 28 22.03 -19.82 2.95
N MET A 29 22.45 -19.33 1.79
CA MET A 29 23.82 -18.86 1.57
C MET A 29 24.09 -17.45 2.10
N SER A 30 23.07 -16.67 2.48
CA SER A 30 23.25 -15.31 3.02
C SER A 30 23.54 -15.28 4.52
N ARG A 31 23.22 -16.37 5.24
CA ARG A 31 23.55 -16.55 6.66
C ARG A 31 24.68 -17.55 6.81
N TYR A 32 25.80 -17.10 7.36
CA TYR A 32 26.96 -17.96 7.50
C TYR A 32 27.87 -17.58 8.67
N ILE A 33 28.70 -18.55 9.06
CA ILE A 33 29.75 -18.43 10.07
C ILE A 33 31.07 -18.85 9.42
N THR A 34 32.14 -18.08 9.61
CA THR A 34 33.46 -18.40 9.07
C THR A 34 34.45 -18.67 10.19
N LEU A 35 35.22 -19.73 10.06
CA LEU A 35 36.30 -20.15 10.94
C LEU A 35 37.62 -19.99 10.20
N THR A 36 38.64 -19.45 10.86
CA THR A 36 40.04 -19.67 10.46
C THR A 36 40.54 -20.92 11.14
N VAL A 37 40.91 -21.91 10.34
CA VAL A 37 41.21 -23.27 10.78
C VAL A 37 42.60 -23.69 10.32
N LYS A 38 43.24 -24.61 11.04
CA LYS A 38 44.49 -25.20 10.59
C LYS A 38 44.21 -26.16 9.42
N GLU A 39 44.79 -25.88 8.25
CA GLU A 39 44.64 -26.74 7.08
C GLU A 39 45.05 -28.19 7.39
N GLY A 40 44.19 -29.14 7.01
CA GLY A 40 44.34 -30.57 7.27
C GLY A 40 43.85 -31.05 8.65
N ALA A 41 43.46 -30.16 9.56
CA ALA A 41 42.92 -30.54 10.86
C ALA A 41 41.48 -31.04 10.77
N ASP A 42 41.06 -31.92 11.69
CA ASP A 42 39.67 -32.34 11.83
C ASP A 42 38.96 -31.43 12.84
N ILE A 43 38.01 -30.64 12.35
CA ILE A 43 37.31 -29.61 13.14
C ILE A 43 36.00 -30.18 13.67
N LYS A 44 35.88 -30.21 14.99
CA LYS A 44 34.74 -30.69 15.75
C LYS A 44 33.69 -29.59 15.87
N LEU A 45 32.50 -29.82 15.28
CA LEU A 45 31.37 -28.91 15.33
C LEU A 45 30.08 -29.62 15.77
N ASP A 46 29.20 -28.89 16.44
CA ASP A 46 27.80 -29.26 16.69
C ASP A 46 26.89 -28.06 16.38
N LEU A 47 25.72 -28.32 15.82
CA LEU A 47 24.85 -27.32 15.20
C LEU A 47 23.39 -27.54 15.61
N TRP A 48 22.67 -26.44 15.76
CA TRP A 48 21.22 -26.40 15.98
C TRP A 48 20.61 -25.32 15.06
N ALA A 49 19.55 -25.65 14.32
CA ALA A 49 18.89 -24.76 13.35
C ALA A 49 17.48 -24.28 13.77
N ASP A 50 16.90 -23.38 12.96
CA ASP A 50 15.56 -22.80 13.17
C ASP A 50 14.40 -23.79 12.98
N ALA A 51 14.55 -24.76 12.10
CA ALA A 51 13.54 -25.76 11.78
C ALA A 51 14.10 -27.19 11.74
N ILE A 52 13.22 -28.18 11.93
CA ILE A 52 13.54 -29.58 11.69
C ILE A 52 13.76 -29.76 10.19
N GLY A 53 14.87 -30.38 9.78
CA GLY A 53 15.16 -30.62 8.37
C GLY A 53 15.94 -29.50 7.68
N THR A 54 16.51 -28.56 8.43
CA THR A 54 17.24 -27.40 7.87
C THR A 54 18.56 -27.85 7.23
N PRO A 55 18.80 -27.58 5.94
CA PRO A 55 20.07 -27.91 5.30
C PRO A 55 21.13 -26.87 5.62
N VAL A 56 22.30 -27.34 6.04
CA VAL A 56 23.49 -26.54 6.34
C VAL A 56 24.63 -27.03 5.46
N LYS A 57 25.28 -26.12 4.74
CA LYS A 57 26.44 -26.42 3.89
C LYS A 57 27.72 -25.97 4.57
N ILE A 58 28.65 -26.89 4.77
CA ILE A 58 29.98 -26.64 5.29
C ILE A 58 30.96 -26.69 4.12
N VAL A 59 31.76 -25.65 3.96
CA VAL A 59 32.71 -25.48 2.84
C VAL A 59 34.09 -25.17 3.40
N SER A 60 35.11 -25.91 2.98
CA SER A 60 36.52 -25.65 3.32
C SER A 60 37.40 -26.02 2.13
N GLY A 61 37.94 -25.02 1.44
CA GLY A 61 38.67 -25.21 0.17
C GLY A 61 37.78 -25.88 -0.89
N ASN A 62 38.27 -26.97 -1.48
CA ASN A 62 37.50 -27.78 -2.46
C ASN A 62 36.58 -28.82 -1.79
N GLN A 63 36.54 -28.88 -0.46
CA GLN A 63 35.67 -29.80 0.27
C GLN A 63 34.35 -29.11 0.61
N GLU A 64 33.23 -29.71 0.20
CA GLU A 64 31.90 -29.27 0.57
C GLU A 64 31.07 -30.43 1.10
N LYS A 65 30.27 -30.16 2.14
CA LYS A 65 29.36 -31.15 2.73
C LYS A 65 28.08 -30.46 3.16
N THR A 66 26.95 -30.94 2.65
CA THR A 66 25.63 -30.53 3.14
C THR A 66 25.13 -31.55 4.14
N ILE A 67 24.74 -31.08 5.31
CA ILE A 67 24.09 -31.88 6.36
C ILE A 67 22.70 -31.32 6.63
N THR A 68 21.86 -32.13 7.25
CA THR A 68 20.53 -31.72 7.70
C THR A 68 20.52 -31.62 9.22
N VAL A 69 20.15 -30.45 9.73
CA VAL A 69 20.14 -30.10 11.15
C VAL A 69 18.70 -29.86 11.61
N GLY A 70 18.42 -30.16 12.88
CA GLY A 70 17.11 -29.99 13.47
C GLY A 70 17.06 -28.91 14.54
N LYS A 71 16.05 -29.02 15.40
CA LYS A 71 15.86 -28.17 16.58
C LYS A 71 16.50 -28.76 17.84
N ASP A 72 17.52 -29.60 17.68
CA ASP A 72 18.30 -30.20 18.76
C ASP A 72 19.76 -30.30 18.31
N TRP A 73 20.68 -30.35 19.27
CA TRP A 73 22.09 -30.64 18.99
C TRP A 73 22.23 -31.99 18.29
N ILE A 74 23.02 -32.04 17.23
CA ILE A 74 23.19 -33.24 16.40
C ILE A 74 24.30 -34.16 16.95
N GLY A 75 24.99 -33.71 18.00
CA GLY A 75 26.18 -34.34 18.56
C GLY A 75 27.41 -33.96 17.74
N TYR A 76 28.56 -33.87 18.40
CA TYR A 76 29.81 -33.47 17.76
C TYR A 76 30.18 -34.33 16.55
N LYS A 77 30.48 -33.66 15.44
CA LYS A 77 30.99 -34.27 14.20
C LYS A 77 32.30 -33.60 13.80
N GLY A 78 33.25 -34.40 13.34
CA GLY A 78 34.49 -33.94 12.72
C GLY A 78 34.28 -33.56 11.25
N TYR A 79 34.90 -32.46 10.84
CA TYR A 79 34.96 -31.97 9.48
C TYR A 79 36.41 -31.61 9.14
N ALA A 80 36.99 -32.31 8.16
CA ALA A 80 38.34 -32.01 7.70
C ALA A 80 38.41 -30.58 7.11
N ALA A 81 39.42 -29.82 7.53
CA ALA A 81 39.72 -28.50 6.99
C ALA A 81 40.53 -28.65 5.70
N GLY A 82 39.87 -28.54 4.55
CA GLY A 82 40.51 -28.58 3.23
C GLY A 82 41.26 -27.31 2.83
N ALA A 83 41.22 -26.25 3.66
CA ALA A 83 41.93 -24.99 3.50
C ALA A 83 42.12 -24.31 4.87
N GLY A 84 42.81 -23.17 4.90
CA GLY A 84 42.96 -22.33 6.10
C GLY A 84 41.66 -21.67 6.60
N THR A 85 40.55 -21.83 5.87
CA THR A 85 39.22 -21.32 6.24
C THR A 85 38.14 -22.38 6.08
N MET A 86 37.12 -22.31 6.93
CA MET A 86 35.91 -23.12 6.86
C MET A 86 34.68 -22.24 7.05
N THR A 87 33.74 -22.28 6.11
CA THR A 87 32.51 -21.50 6.16
C THR A 87 31.29 -22.41 6.27
N ILE A 88 30.41 -22.11 7.22
CA ILE A 88 29.19 -22.84 7.52
C ILE A 88 28.00 -21.96 7.10
N TYR A 89 27.34 -22.33 6.01
CA TYR A 89 26.16 -21.65 5.45
C TYR A 89 24.87 -22.33 5.92
N GLY A 90 23.89 -21.55 6.37
CA GLY A 90 22.56 -22.03 6.71
C GLY A 90 21.94 -21.30 7.90
N ASN A 91 20.68 -21.63 8.20
CA ASN A 91 19.92 -21.00 9.28
C ASN A 91 20.29 -21.54 10.68
N VAL A 92 21.57 -21.49 11.03
CA VAL A 92 22.09 -21.95 12.32
C VAL A 92 21.67 -20.96 13.43
N LEU A 93 21.05 -21.47 14.50
CA LEU A 93 20.63 -20.70 15.69
C LEU A 93 21.49 -20.96 16.92
N ARG A 94 22.11 -22.15 17.03
CA ARG A 94 23.13 -22.43 18.05
C ARG A 94 24.32 -23.08 17.40
N PHE A 95 25.49 -22.59 17.76
CA PHE A 95 26.74 -22.99 17.17
C PHE A 95 27.71 -23.40 18.27
N ASP A 96 28.21 -24.63 18.15
CA ASP A 96 29.22 -25.15 19.06
C ASP A 96 30.45 -25.60 18.26
N CYS A 97 31.56 -24.93 18.53
CA CYS A 97 32.88 -25.19 17.97
C CYS A 97 33.93 -25.36 19.07
N ASN A 98 33.52 -25.77 20.27
CA ASN A 98 34.44 -25.88 21.40
C ASN A 98 35.46 -27.03 21.27
N SER A 99 36.52 -26.94 22.05
CA SER A 99 37.54 -27.99 22.22
C SER A 99 38.20 -28.42 20.90
N ASN A 100 38.56 -27.45 20.05
CA ASN A 100 39.41 -27.69 18.88
C ASN A 100 40.87 -27.24 19.11
N ASP A 101 41.21 -26.78 20.32
CA ASP A 101 42.56 -26.37 20.71
C ASP A 101 43.16 -25.35 19.71
N ASP A 102 44.40 -25.55 19.26
CA ASP A 102 45.07 -24.68 18.29
C ASP A 102 44.53 -24.78 16.85
N ASN A 103 43.52 -25.61 16.59
CA ASN A 103 42.99 -25.82 15.23
C ASN A 103 41.98 -24.75 14.78
N ILE A 104 41.40 -23.96 15.69
CA ILE A 104 40.58 -22.78 15.37
C ILE A 104 41.24 -21.54 15.96
N THR A 105 41.67 -20.61 15.11
CA THR A 105 42.42 -19.41 15.52
C THR A 105 41.65 -18.11 15.34
N ALA A 106 40.58 -18.10 14.55
CA ALA A 106 39.64 -16.97 14.45
C ALA A 106 38.22 -17.46 14.13
N LEU A 107 37.23 -16.69 14.55
CA LEU A 107 35.80 -16.97 14.40
C LEU A 107 35.08 -15.67 14.01
N ASP A 108 34.44 -15.66 12.85
CA ASP A 108 33.56 -14.58 12.38
C ASP A 108 32.12 -15.08 12.29
N ILE A 109 31.26 -14.51 13.12
CA ILE A 109 29.83 -14.82 13.22
C ILE A 109 28.93 -13.65 12.79
N SER A 110 29.53 -12.58 12.26
CA SER A 110 28.83 -11.31 11.97
C SER A 110 27.69 -11.47 10.95
N HIS A 111 27.83 -12.45 10.05
CA HIS A 111 26.85 -12.76 9.00
C HIS A 111 25.73 -13.70 9.46
N ASN A 112 25.71 -14.13 10.73
CA ASN A 112 24.62 -14.91 11.31
C ASN A 112 23.98 -14.19 12.50
N THR A 113 23.30 -13.08 12.20
CA THR A 113 22.71 -12.15 13.17
C THR A 113 21.61 -12.76 14.08
N GLU A 114 21.03 -13.88 13.65
CA GLU A 114 19.99 -14.62 14.40
C GLU A 114 20.56 -15.65 15.39
N LEU A 115 21.88 -15.75 15.53
CA LEU A 115 22.52 -16.69 16.46
C LEU A 115 22.12 -16.39 17.92
N THR A 116 21.69 -17.42 18.65
CA THR A 116 21.19 -17.30 20.04
C THR A 116 22.12 -17.90 21.08
N VAL A 117 22.95 -18.88 20.70
CA VAL A 117 23.89 -19.56 21.60
C VAL A 117 25.19 -19.81 20.84
N LEU A 118 26.31 -19.45 21.47
CA LEU A 118 27.65 -19.70 20.96
C LEU A 118 28.52 -20.39 22.01
N TYR A 119 29.02 -21.57 21.68
CA TYR A 119 30.04 -22.28 22.45
C TYR A 119 31.33 -22.32 21.63
N CYS A 120 32.34 -21.59 22.08
CA CYS A 120 33.62 -21.44 21.39
C CYS A 120 34.82 -21.55 22.34
N TYR A 121 34.62 -22.17 23.51
CA TYR A 121 35.64 -22.37 24.52
C TYR A 121 36.68 -23.44 24.10
N LYS A 122 37.87 -23.42 24.72
CA LYS A 122 38.99 -24.35 24.42
C LYS A 122 39.39 -24.34 22.93
N ASN A 123 39.72 -23.15 22.44
CA ASN A 123 40.24 -22.90 21.09
C ASN A 123 41.46 -21.95 21.18
N ALA A 124 41.97 -21.46 20.06
CA ALA A 124 43.07 -20.49 20.00
C ALA A 124 42.63 -19.10 19.51
N LEU A 125 41.39 -18.69 19.79
CA LEU A 125 40.87 -17.39 19.42
C LEU A 125 41.61 -16.29 20.18
N ASN A 126 42.08 -15.27 19.46
CA ASN A 126 42.71 -14.09 20.06
C ASN A 126 41.81 -12.83 20.00
N THR A 127 40.69 -12.91 19.29
CA THR A 127 39.64 -11.90 19.22
C THR A 127 38.29 -12.57 19.04
N LEU A 128 37.21 -11.90 19.43
CA LEU A 128 35.84 -12.31 19.20
C LEU A 128 34.95 -11.06 19.22
N ASP A 129 34.24 -10.80 18.12
CA ASP A 129 33.22 -9.74 18.03
C ASP A 129 31.83 -10.38 17.91
N VAL A 130 30.94 -10.02 18.82
CA VAL A 130 29.54 -10.46 18.81
C VAL A 130 28.54 -9.31 18.60
N SER A 131 29.01 -8.14 18.16
CA SER A 131 28.23 -6.90 18.10
C SER A 131 27.09 -6.93 17.06
N HIS A 132 27.18 -7.84 16.09
CA HIS A 132 26.16 -8.06 15.07
C HIS A 132 25.13 -9.14 15.45
N ASN A 133 25.34 -9.87 16.55
CA ASN A 133 24.49 -11.00 16.98
C ASN A 133 23.50 -10.56 18.06
N ASN A 134 22.57 -9.67 17.68
CA ASN A 134 21.60 -9.04 18.58
C ASN A 134 20.62 -10.02 19.26
N LYS A 135 20.57 -11.29 18.82
CA LYS A 135 19.75 -12.36 19.40
C LYS A 135 20.52 -13.26 20.37
N LEU A 136 21.82 -13.04 20.55
CA LEU A 136 22.69 -13.88 21.37
C LEU A 136 22.27 -13.78 22.85
N LYS A 137 22.16 -14.94 23.50
CA LYS A 137 21.74 -15.06 24.91
C LYS A 137 22.73 -15.83 25.76
N VAL A 138 23.53 -16.70 25.14
CA VAL A 138 24.51 -17.55 25.83
C VAL A 138 25.83 -17.54 25.05
N LEU A 139 26.93 -17.23 25.74
CA LEU A 139 28.28 -17.22 25.19
C LEU A 139 29.27 -17.93 26.12
N TYR A 140 29.75 -19.11 25.74
CA TYR A 140 30.80 -19.81 26.49
C TYR A 140 32.11 -19.74 25.71
N CYS A 141 33.14 -19.11 26.29
CA CYS A 141 34.32 -18.69 25.54
C CYS A 141 35.66 -18.79 26.31
N TYR A 142 35.69 -19.45 27.46
CA TYR A 142 36.92 -19.72 28.23
C TYR A 142 37.95 -20.58 27.48
N GLY A 143 39.20 -20.63 27.93
CA GLY A 143 40.25 -21.46 27.34
C GLY A 143 40.65 -21.02 25.94
N ASN A 144 40.63 -19.71 25.68
CA ASN A 144 41.09 -19.08 24.43
C ASN A 144 42.34 -18.23 24.68
N LYS A 145 42.90 -17.61 23.64
CA LYS A 145 44.06 -16.69 23.74
C LYS A 145 43.62 -15.24 23.94
N PHE A 146 42.57 -15.00 24.71
CA PHE A 146 42.05 -13.66 24.97
C PHE A 146 42.92 -12.90 25.97
N THR A 147 43.19 -11.62 25.68
CA THR A 147 43.82 -10.71 26.63
C THR A 147 42.75 -9.94 27.41
N THR A 148 43.13 -9.22 28.47
CA THR A 148 42.17 -8.38 29.21
C THR A 148 41.49 -7.36 28.30
N ALA A 149 42.23 -6.77 27.36
CA ALA A 149 41.67 -5.83 26.39
C ALA A 149 40.62 -6.48 25.48
N VAL A 150 40.82 -7.74 25.10
CA VAL A 150 39.89 -8.52 24.28
C VAL A 150 38.65 -8.92 25.09
N ILE A 151 38.79 -9.31 26.37
CA ILE A 151 37.63 -9.55 27.23
C ILE A 151 36.79 -8.27 27.41
N ASP A 152 37.42 -7.11 27.54
CA ASP A 152 36.71 -5.82 27.54
C ASP A 152 35.95 -5.58 26.22
N ASP A 153 36.56 -5.90 25.07
CA ASP A 153 35.92 -5.76 23.76
C ASP A 153 34.76 -6.76 23.58
N ILE A 154 34.88 -7.99 24.09
CA ILE A 154 33.80 -8.97 24.14
C ILE A 154 32.65 -8.45 25.01
N PHE A 155 32.92 -7.96 26.23
CA PHE A 155 31.88 -7.36 27.08
C PHE A 155 31.20 -6.16 26.39
N CYS A 156 31.97 -5.37 25.63
CA CYS A 156 31.45 -4.25 24.87
C CYS A 156 30.66 -4.63 23.62
N SER A 157 30.89 -5.79 23.02
CA SER A 157 30.13 -6.28 21.88
C SER A 157 28.89 -7.08 22.25
N LEU A 158 28.73 -7.51 23.52
CA LEU A 158 27.52 -8.19 23.98
C LEU A 158 26.24 -7.35 23.70
N PRO A 159 25.12 -7.98 23.29
CA PRO A 159 23.87 -7.27 23.03
C PRO A 159 23.22 -6.76 24.32
N ASP A 160 22.44 -5.69 24.23
CA ASP A 160 21.69 -5.15 25.38
C ASP A 160 20.48 -6.03 25.71
N MET A 161 20.51 -6.68 26.87
CA MET A 161 19.47 -7.58 27.36
C MET A 161 18.56 -6.92 28.41
N LYS A 162 18.62 -5.59 28.59
CA LYS A 162 17.69 -4.88 29.48
C LYS A 162 16.23 -5.15 29.08
N GLY A 163 15.40 -5.44 30.08
CA GLY A 163 13.99 -5.81 29.86
C GLY A 163 13.76 -7.24 29.38
N GLN A 164 14.82 -8.05 29.24
CA GLN A 164 14.74 -9.48 28.92
C GLN A 164 15.28 -10.36 30.06
N LYS A 165 15.15 -11.68 29.96
CA LYS A 165 15.87 -12.61 30.84
C LYS A 165 17.38 -12.39 30.64
N SER A 166 18.13 -12.29 31.73
CA SER A 166 19.56 -12.00 31.68
C SER A 166 20.30 -12.97 30.76
N GLY A 167 21.20 -12.43 29.94
CA GLY A 167 22.14 -13.23 29.16
C GLY A 167 23.17 -13.90 30.06
N GLU A 168 23.87 -14.92 29.54
CA GLU A 168 24.89 -15.66 30.28
C GLU A 168 26.19 -15.76 29.48
N ILE A 169 27.28 -15.25 30.05
CA ILE A 169 28.64 -15.39 29.51
C ILE A 169 29.52 -16.18 30.49
N GLN A 170 30.25 -17.17 29.97
CA GLN A 170 31.22 -17.95 30.72
C GLN A 170 32.63 -17.80 30.11
N PRO A 171 33.39 -16.79 30.54
CA PRO A 171 34.72 -16.49 29.99
C PRO A 171 35.88 -17.15 30.76
N ALA A 172 35.61 -17.82 31.89
CA ALA A 172 36.60 -18.57 32.66
C ALA A 172 36.03 -19.93 33.11
N LEU A 173 36.89 -20.94 33.26
CA LEU A 173 36.47 -22.29 33.68
C LEU A 173 36.06 -22.31 35.16
N ASP A 174 36.97 -21.85 36.02
CA ASP A 174 36.87 -21.78 37.48
C ASP A 174 37.81 -20.67 38.01
N ASP A 175 37.85 -20.45 39.33
CA ASP A 175 38.66 -19.41 39.97
C ASP A 175 40.18 -19.66 39.92
N SER A 176 40.59 -20.90 39.67
CA SER A 176 41.98 -21.33 39.52
C SER A 176 42.49 -21.24 38.07
N SER A 177 41.57 -21.11 37.11
CA SER A 177 41.88 -21.10 35.69
C SER A 177 42.71 -19.87 35.27
N PRO A 178 43.62 -19.99 34.28
CA PRO A 178 44.44 -18.88 33.80
C PRO A 178 43.60 -17.67 33.32
N ASP A 179 42.42 -17.94 32.77
CA ASP A 179 41.48 -16.92 32.28
C ASP A 179 40.90 -16.06 33.41
N ASN A 180 40.81 -16.58 34.65
CA ASN A 180 40.18 -15.87 35.75
C ASN A 180 40.86 -14.51 36.03
N ASN A 181 42.19 -14.48 36.08
CA ASN A 181 42.92 -13.23 36.30
C ASN A 181 42.72 -12.22 35.16
N ILE A 182 42.58 -12.72 33.92
CA ILE A 182 42.35 -11.90 32.73
C ILE A 182 40.95 -11.28 32.77
N VAL A 183 39.94 -12.08 33.15
CA VAL A 183 38.54 -11.67 33.29
C VAL A 183 38.36 -10.70 34.45
N LEU A 184 38.96 -10.95 35.62
CA LEU A 184 38.91 -10.04 36.76
C LEU A 184 39.63 -8.71 36.49
N ALA A 185 40.61 -8.68 35.60
CA ALA A 185 41.28 -7.44 35.19
C ALA A 185 40.43 -6.61 34.20
N ALA A 186 39.41 -7.19 33.56
CA ALA A 186 38.51 -6.48 32.65
C ALA A 186 37.43 -5.71 33.44
N ASN A 187 36.73 -4.81 32.74
CA ASN A 187 35.62 -4.05 33.28
C ASN A 187 34.30 -4.81 33.09
N GLY A 188 33.98 -5.70 34.03
CA GLY A 188 32.73 -6.49 34.01
C GLY A 188 31.44 -5.65 33.95
N LYS A 189 31.50 -4.36 34.32
CA LYS A 189 30.35 -3.44 34.21
C LYS A 189 29.82 -3.32 32.79
N ASN A 190 30.71 -3.41 31.79
CA ASN A 190 30.35 -3.36 30.37
C ASN A 190 29.35 -4.46 29.96
N ALA A 191 29.42 -5.63 30.59
CA ALA A 191 28.47 -6.72 30.38
C ALA A 191 27.29 -6.66 31.36
N THR A 192 27.53 -6.42 32.65
CA THR A 192 26.46 -6.43 33.66
C THR A 192 25.45 -5.30 33.44
N ASP A 193 25.90 -4.12 32.99
CA ASP A 193 25.00 -3.01 32.66
C ASP A 193 24.05 -3.36 31.51
N LYS A 194 24.43 -4.28 30.63
CA LYS A 194 23.59 -4.83 29.56
C LYS A 194 22.76 -6.03 30.02
N ASN A 195 22.63 -6.26 31.32
CA ASN A 195 21.90 -7.39 31.92
C ASN A 195 22.47 -8.77 31.54
N TRP A 196 23.80 -8.90 31.45
CA TRP A 196 24.49 -10.19 31.34
C TRP A 196 25.04 -10.66 32.69
N LYS A 197 24.94 -11.96 32.94
CA LYS A 197 25.61 -12.63 34.05
C LYS A 197 26.94 -13.19 33.57
N ILE A 198 28.02 -12.85 34.29
CA ILE A 198 29.37 -13.36 34.04
C ILE A 198 29.62 -14.48 35.05
N ARG A 199 29.85 -15.71 34.58
CA ARG A 199 29.90 -16.91 35.42
C ARG A 199 31.09 -17.81 35.13
N TYR A 200 31.49 -18.61 36.11
CA TYR A 200 32.37 -19.75 35.86
C TYR A 200 31.61 -20.86 35.16
N PHE A 201 32.30 -21.57 34.26
CA PHE A 201 31.72 -22.72 33.56
C PHE A 201 31.48 -23.91 34.49
N ASP A 202 32.39 -24.18 35.44
CA ASP A 202 32.36 -25.41 36.25
C ASP A 202 31.17 -25.49 37.21
N ASP A 203 30.90 -24.41 37.96
CA ASP A 203 29.88 -24.41 39.02
C ASP A 203 28.73 -23.40 38.80
N ASN A 204 28.77 -22.63 37.70
CA ASN A 204 27.82 -21.55 37.39
C ASN A 204 27.74 -20.42 38.42
N SER A 205 28.73 -20.28 39.32
CA SER A 205 28.80 -19.16 40.25
C SER A 205 29.17 -17.85 39.53
N ASP A 206 28.65 -16.73 40.03
CA ASP A 206 28.86 -15.41 39.41
C ASP A 206 30.31 -14.91 39.70
N ILE A 207 31.02 -14.51 38.65
CA ILE A 207 32.34 -13.88 38.77
C ILE A 207 32.13 -12.44 39.24
N THR A 208 32.76 -12.08 40.36
CA THR A 208 32.67 -10.75 40.97
C THR A 208 34.05 -10.21 41.30
N GLY A 209 34.18 -8.89 41.57
CA GLY A 209 35.48 -8.29 41.95
C GLY A 209 36.33 -7.78 40.77
N PHE A 210 35.69 -7.37 39.68
CA PHE A 210 36.34 -6.75 38.52
C PHE A 210 37.16 -5.50 38.89
N LYS A 211 38.37 -5.39 38.34
CA LYS A 211 39.33 -4.29 38.58
C LYS A 211 39.47 -3.34 37.39
N GLY A 212 38.98 -3.72 36.21
CA GLY A 212 39.12 -2.91 35.00
C GLY A 212 38.22 -1.68 34.99
N THR A 213 38.69 -0.61 34.35
CA THR A 213 37.97 0.67 34.23
C THR A 213 37.64 1.06 32.79
N LYS A 214 38.09 0.27 31.79
CA LYS A 214 37.85 0.51 30.36
C LYS A 214 36.34 0.51 30.08
N GLN A 215 35.75 1.67 29.86
CA GLN A 215 34.34 1.79 29.46
C GLN A 215 34.20 1.54 27.96
N CYS A 216 33.07 0.96 27.54
CA CYS A 216 32.74 0.85 26.12
C CYS A 216 32.67 2.24 25.48
N GLY A 217 33.53 2.49 24.48
CA GLY A 217 33.62 3.77 23.77
C GLY A 217 34.90 4.58 23.98
N GLY A 218 35.93 4.08 24.69
CA GLY A 218 37.21 4.79 24.90
C GLY A 218 38.28 4.62 23.81
N GLY A 219 38.06 3.82 22.78
CA GLY A 219 38.97 3.64 21.63
C GLY A 219 38.47 4.40 20.41
N VAL A 220 39.39 4.87 19.55
CA VAL A 220 39.04 5.44 18.25
C VAL A 220 38.29 4.37 17.46
N ASP A 221 37.09 4.69 16.99
CA ASP A 221 36.31 3.80 16.14
C ASP A 221 36.99 3.68 14.77
N MET A 222 37.80 2.63 14.60
CA MET A 222 38.55 2.39 13.36
C MET A 222 37.66 1.86 12.22
N SER A 223 36.42 1.46 12.51
CA SER A 223 35.48 0.97 11.49
C SER A 223 34.83 2.11 10.70
N ARG A 224 34.80 3.32 11.30
CA ARG A 224 34.32 4.54 10.66
C ARG A 224 35.50 5.42 10.30
N TYR A 225 35.60 5.75 9.03
CA TYR A 225 36.69 6.60 8.56
C TYR A 225 36.36 7.38 7.30
N ILE A 226 37.17 8.41 7.07
CA ILE A 226 37.22 9.22 5.85
C ILE A 226 38.65 9.17 5.33
N THR A 227 38.83 8.86 4.05
CA THR A 227 40.15 8.78 3.42
C THR A 227 40.32 9.92 2.41
N LEU A 228 41.46 10.59 2.48
CA LEU A 228 41.87 11.65 1.56
C LEU A 228 43.04 11.15 0.71
N THR A 229 43.03 11.51 -0.56
CA THR A 229 44.21 11.46 -1.44
C THR A 229 44.89 12.81 -1.35
N VAL A 230 46.11 12.83 -0.80
CA VAL A 230 46.82 14.05 -0.42
C VAL A 230 48.19 14.12 -1.07
N LYS A 231 48.71 15.33 -1.30
CA LYS A 231 50.12 15.51 -1.67
C LYS A 231 51.01 15.20 -0.46
N LYS A 232 51.96 14.29 -0.63
CA LYS A 232 52.92 13.92 0.43
C LYS A 232 53.70 15.17 0.88
N ASP A 233 53.97 15.27 2.18
CA ASP A 233 54.72 16.33 2.86
C ASP A 233 54.05 17.72 2.90
N GLU A 234 52.87 17.86 2.27
CA GLU A 234 52.07 19.07 2.35
C GLU A 234 51.24 19.17 3.64
N LYS A 235 50.86 20.40 3.98
CA LYS A 235 49.93 20.69 5.07
C LYS A 235 48.50 20.46 4.59
N ILE A 236 47.78 19.64 5.33
CA ILE A 236 46.35 19.36 5.13
C ILE A 236 45.56 19.98 6.28
N HIS A 237 44.71 20.92 5.93
CA HIS A 237 43.85 21.71 6.80
C HIS A 237 42.51 21.00 7.00
N LEU A 238 42.21 20.61 8.24
CA LEU A 238 40.99 19.86 8.57
C LEU A 238 40.30 20.45 9.79
N ASN A 239 38.97 20.49 9.77
CA ASN A 239 38.13 20.78 10.92
C ASN A 239 37.10 19.65 11.08
N ILE A 240 37.06 19.08 12.27
CA ILE A 240 36.38 17.82 12.57
C ILE A 240 35.46 18.05 13.76
N TRP A 241 34.23 17.53 13.67
CA TRP A 241 33.24 17.55 14.75
C TRP A 241 32.62 16.15 14.86
N ALA A 242 32.60 15.61 16.09
CA ALA A 242 32.09 14.29 16.41
C ALA A 242 30.64 14.25 16.95
N GLU A 243 30.07 13.05 17.01
CA GLU A 243 28.69 12.81 17.48
C GLU A 243 28.47 13.09 18.96
N ALA A 244 29.52 12.96 19.78
CA ALA A 244 29.46 13.14 21.23
C ALA A 244 30.65 13.96 21.74
N ALA A 245 30.48 14.52 22.93
CA ALA A 245 31.59 15.16 23.63
C ALA A 245 32.70 14.14 23.88
N ASP A 246 33.93 14.62 23.92
CA ASP A 246 35.11 13.82 24.21
C ASP A 246 35.33 12.58 23.30
N THR A 247 34.91 12.64 22.04
CA THR A 247 35.07 11.54 21.08
C THR A 247 36.51 11.45 20.58
N PRO A 248 37.19 10.30 20.70
CA PRO A 248 38.54 10.12 20.16
C PRO A 248 38.52 9.96 18.63
N ILE A 249 39.36 10.74 17.95
CA ILE A 249 39.59 10.73 16.49
C ILE A 249 41.08 10.47 16.25
N LYS A 250 41.41 9.58 15.30
CA LYS A 250 42.79 9.32 14.87
C LYS A 250 43.00 9.74 13.43
N VAL A 251 43.97 10.62 13.18
CA VAL A 251 44.42 10.98 11.84
C VAL A 251 45.71 10.23 11.55
N VAL A 252 45.76 9.51 10.43
CA VAL A 252 46.92 8.68 10.04
C VAL A 252 47.31 9.00 8.60
N SER A 253 48.58 9.25 8.34
CA SER A 253 49.15 9.42 7.01
C SER A 253 50.59 8.91 6.97
N GLY A 254 50.81 7.72 6.41
CA GLY A 254 52.13 7.07 6.41
C GLY A 254 52.62 6.74 7.82
N ASP A 255 53.80 7.23 8.18
CA ASP A 255 54.41 7.12 9.51
C ASP A 255 53.91 8.18 10.51
N LYS A 256 53.10 9.14 10.06
CA LYS A 256 52.54 10.21 10.90
C LYS A 256 51.15 9.79 11.39
N GLU A 257 51.01 9.65 12.70
CA GLU A 257 49.72 9.44 13.33
C GLU A 257 49.50 10.41 14.50
N GLN A 258 48.26 10.87 14.65
CA GLN A 258 47.85 11.74 15.74
C GLN A 258 46.46 11.35 16.23
N THR A 259 46.33 11.13 17.53
CA THR A 259 45.03 10.97 18.19
C THR A 259 44.67 12.24 18.92
N LEU A 260 43.43 12.69 18.74
CA LEU A 260 42.87 13.87 19.37
C LEU A 260 41.47 13.57 19.87
N THR A 261 41.01 14.37 20.81
CA THR A 261 39.64 14.34 21.29
C THR A 261 38.86 15.49 20.66
N VAL A 262 37.68 15.20 20.10
CA VAL A 262 36.80 16.14 19.42
C VAL A 262 35.43 16.11 20.07
N GLY A 263 34.80 17.27 20.26
CA GLY A 263 33.48 17.39 20.88
C GLY A 263 32.34 17.60 19.89
N THR A 264 31.22 18.11 20.40
CA THR A 264 30.00 18.40 19.65
C THR A 264 29.92 19.85 19.13
N ALA A 265 31.07 20.47 18.84
CA ALA A 265 31.14 21.81 18.27
C ALA A 265 32.40 21.92 17.41
N TRP A 266 32.41 22.88 16.47
CA TRP A 266 33.60 23.17 15.67
C TRP A 266 34.79 23.51 16.56
N THR A 267 35.88 22.76 16.42
CA THR A 267 37.10 22.98 17.21
C THR A 267 38.02 24.02 16.61
N GLY A 268 37.65 24.57 15.44
CA GLY A 268 38.55 25.30 14.57
C GLY A 268 39.45 24.35 13.78
N TYR A 269 40.04 24.88 12.72
CA TYR A 269 40.87 24.10 11.83
C TYR A 269 42.24 23.76 12.43
N ARG A 270 42.75 22.60 12.06
CA ARG A 270 44.06 22.07 12.43
C ARG A 270 44.82 21.62 11.18
N ASN A 271 46.13 21.84 11.18
CA ASN A 271 47.01 21.42 10.10
C ASN A 271 47.67 20.09 10.44
N TYR A 272 47.60 19.15 9.52
CA TYR A 272 48.24 17.83 9.59
C TYR A 272 49.22 17.72 8.43
N ILE A 273 50.47 17.32 8.69
CA ILE A 273 51.43 17.10 7.61
C ILE A 273 51.17 15.70 7.02
N ALA A 274 50.95 15.60 5.72
CA ALA A 274 50.82 14.32 5.05
C ALA A 274 52.16 13.56 5.09
N GLY A 275 52.19 12.33 5.63
CA GLY A 275 53.38 11.45 5.62
C GLY A 275 53.44 10.53 4.41
N ALA A 276 52.31 10.37 3.71
CA ALA A 276 52.17 9.58 2.49
C ALA A 276 51.21 10.27 1.51
N GLY A 277 50.98 9.66 0.35
CA GLY A 277 49.97 10.13 -0.64
C GLY A 277 48.50 9.94 -0.20
N SER A 278 48.27 9.45 1.02
CA SER A 278 46.95 9.24 1.58
C SER A 278 46.93 9.63 3.06
N MET A 279 45.78 10.12 3.51
CA MET A 279 45.50 10.46 4.90
C MET A 279 44.12 9.91 5.29
N THR A 280 44.03 9.15 6.37
CA THR A 280 42.76 8.58 6.86
C THR A 280 42.43 9.15 8.23
N VAL A 281 41.20 9.61 8.38
CA VAL A 281 40.62 10.12 9.62
C VAL A 281 39.65 9.06 10.16
N TYR A 282 40.03 8.40 11.25
CA TYR A 282 39.25 7.38 11.93
C TYR A 282 38.46 7.97 13.11
N GLY A 283 37.25 7.48 13.32
CA GLY A 283 36.40 7.80 14.45
C GLY A 283 34.99 8.23 14.06
N LYS A 284 34.14 8.48 15.06
CA LYS A 284 32.73 8.86 14.90
C LYS A 284 32.56 10.32 14.48
N VAL A 285 33.04 10.65 13.29
CA VAL A 285 32.94 11.99 12.69
C VAL A 285 31.50 12.26 12.24
N LEU A 286 30.92 13.37 12.68
CA LEU A 286 29.57 13.82 12.30
C LEU A 286 29.62 14.94 11.26
N LYS A 287 30.56 15.88 11.40
CA LYS A 287 30.82 16.94 10.43
C LYS A 287 32.29 16.99 10.08
N PHE A 288 32.56 17.07 8.78
CA PHE A 288 33.90 17.06 8.24
C PHE A 288 34.07 18.24 7.30
N ASP A 289 35.07 19.06 7.57
CA ASP A 289 35.41 20.21 6.75
C ASP A 289 36.90 20.13 6.40
N CYS A 290 37.16 20.03 5.11
CA CYS A 290 38.47 19.95 4.49
C CYS A 290 38.58 20.94 3.32
N ASN A 291 37.84 22.04 3.40
CA ASN A 291 37.91 23.08 2.38
C ASN A 291 39.28 23.78 2.35
N GLU A 292 39.52 24.52 1.26
CA GLU A 292 40.69 25.41 1.10
C GLU A 292 42.06 24.70 1.17
N ASN A 293 42.14 23.42 0.77
CA ASN A 293 43.42 22.73 0.61
C ASN A 293 44.00 22.85 -0.82
N MET A 294 43.28 23.50 -1.75
CA MET A 294 43.73 23.76 -3.12
C MET A 294 44.17 22.47 -3.83
N GLU A 295 45.38 22.43 -4.36
CA GLU A 295 45.94 21.25 -5.04
C GLU A 295 46.41 20.13 -4.10
N ASN A 296 46.35 20.33 -2.78
CA ASN A 296 46.87 19.34 -1.83
C ASN A 296 45.91 18.19 -1.56
N ILE A 297 44.62 18.33 -1.87
CA ILE A 297 43.63 17.24 -1.84
C ILE A 297 43.10 17.02 -3.26
N THR A 298 43.31 15.82 -3.80
CA THR A 298 42.85 15.43 -5.15
C THR A 298 41.77 14.36 -5.13
N GLY A 299 41.47 13.78 -3.97
CA GLY A 299 40.44 12.75 -3.82
C GLY A 299 39.97 12.62 -2.38
N ILE A 300 38.70 12.24 -2.21
CA ILE A 300 38.07 12.00 -0.92
C ILE A 300 37.13 10.80 -1.02
N ASP A 301 37.18 9.93 -0.01
CA ASP A 301 36.27 8.81 0.18
C ASP A 301 35.65 8.90 1.58
N VAL A 302 34.33 9.15 1.61
CA VAL A 302 33.50 9.28 2.81
C VAL A 302 32.57 8.07 3.01
N SER A 303 32.67 7.05 2.18
CA SER A 303 31.72 5.93 2.12
C SER A 303 31.61 5.13 3.43
N HIS A 304 32.71 5.08 4.19
CA HIS A 304 32.81 4.39 5.48
C HIS A 304 32.33 5.21 6.67
N ASN A 305 31.86 6.45 6.47
CA ASN A 305 31.30 7.30 7.51
C ASN A 305 29.83 7.64 7.23
N THR A 306 28.97 6.62 7.23
CA THR A 306 27.56 6.70 6.79
C THR A 306 26.68 7.68 7.58
N GLN A 307 27.05 8.03 8.82
CA GLN A 307 26.35 8.99 9.68
C GLN A 307 26.79 10.45 9.46
N LEU A 308 27.67 10.72 8.49
CA LEU A 308 28.12 12.08 8.18
C LEU A 308 26.92 12.99 7.82
N ALA A 309 26.76 14.08 8.57
CA ALA A 309 25.66 15.03 8.42
C ALA A 309 26.06 16.34 7.73
N PHE A 310 27.35 16.65 7.70
CA PHE A 310 27.91 17.82 7.04
C PHE A 310 29.25 17.45 6.41
N LEU A 311 29.40 17.80 5.13
CA LEU A 311 30.66 17.70 4.41
C LEU A 311 30.93 19.03 3.71
N ASP A 312 32.05 19.67 4.01
CA ASP A 312 32.62 20.72 3.16
C ASP A 312 33.99 20.26 2.65
N CYS A 313 34.11 20.20 1.34
CA CYS A 313 35.31 19.82 0.61
C CYS A 313 35.56 20.77 -0.56
N GLY A 314 35.07 22.02 -0.45
CA GLY A 314 35.26 23.04 -1.48
C GLY A 314 36.70 23.56 -1.59
N SER A 315 37.02 24.24 -2.70
CA SER A 315 38.34 24.81 -2.96
C SER A 315 39.48 23.78 -2.88
N ASN A 316 39.28 22.64 -3.56
CA ASN A 316 40.21 21.53 -3.66
C ASN A 316 40.45 21.18 -5.16
N SER A 317 41.14 20.07 -5.44
CA SER A 317 41.34 19.57 -6.82
C SER A 317 40.63 18.25 -7.07
N LEU A 318 39.40 18.10 -6.55
CA LEU A 318 38.59 16.90 -6.75
C LEU A 318 38.05 16.82 -8.18
N THR A 319 38.26 15.69 -8.84
CA THR A 319 37.63 15.39 -10.15
C THR A 319 36.37 14.53 -10.01
N THR A 320 36.21 13.84 -8.89
CA THR A 320 35.06 12.99 -8.58
C THR A 320 34.74 13.06 -7.08
N LEU A 321 33.46 12.92 -6.73
CA LEU A 321 33.00 12.83 -5.35
C LEU A 321 31.81 11.86 -5.29
N ASP A 322 31.89 10.84 -4.45
CA ASP A 322 30.79 9.90 -4.18
C ASP A 322 30.29 10.09 -2.74
N VAL A 323 29.02 10.48 -2.61
CA VAL A 323 28.31 10.68 -1.34
C VAL A 323 27.10 9.74 -1.20
N SER A 324 27.00 8.71 -2.04
CA SER A 324 25.82 7.85 -2.15
C SER A 324 25.49 7.05 -0.88
N ASN A 325 26.48 6.80 -0.03
CA ASN A 325 26.35 6.11 1.26
C ASN A 325 26.08 7.07 2.45
N ASN A 326 26.24 8.37 2.27
CA ASN A 326 26.10 9.38 3.34
C ASN A 326 24.67 9.96 3.38
N LYS A 327 23.70 9.07 3.63
CA LYS A 327 22.25 9.39 3.58
C LYS A 327 21.79 10.40 4.62
N GLU A 328 22.62 10.62 5.65
CA GLU A 328 22.37 11.57 6.73
C GLU A 328 22.84 13.00 6.42
N LEU A 329 23.45 13.25 5.25
CA LEU A 329 23.90 14.60 4.86
C LEU A 329 22.74 15.60 4.82
N VAL A 330 22.93 16.69 5.57
CA VAL A 330 22.07 17.88 5.62
C VAL A 330 22.73 19.06 4.88
N ASN A 331 24.06 19.13 4.93
CA ASN A 331 24.86 20.17 4.27
C ASN A 331 25.97 19.52 3.44
N LEU A 332 26.07 19.92 2.17
CA LEU A 332 27.15 19.53 1.28
C LEU A 332 27.74 20.76 0.59
N GLY A 333 29.04 21.00 0.82
CA GLY A 333 29.85 21.96 0.09
C GLY A 333 30.92 21.22 -0.70
N CYS A 334 30.93 21.40 -2.02
CA CYS A 334 31.92 20.82 -2.93
C CYS A 334 32.30 21.79 -4.06
N GLY A 335 32.02 23.08 -3.87
CA GLY A 335 32.31 24.11 -4.87
C GLY A 335 33.81 24.37 -5.07
N SER A 336 34.19 25.03 -6.17
CA SER A 336 35.58 25.33 -6.55
C SER A 336 36.43 24.06 -6.59
N ASN A 337 36.01 23.13 -7.44
CA ASN A 337 36.68 21.85 -7.73
C ASN A 337 36.69 21.62 -9.26
N SER A 338 36.99 20.40 -9.72
CA SER A 338 36.95 20.01 -11.13
C SER A 338 35.95 18.88 -11.39
N LEU A 339 34.82 18.88 -10.68
CA LEU A 339 33.78 17.87 -10.82
C LEU A 339 33.05 18.03 -12.17
N SER A 340 32.99 16.97 -12.96
CA SER A 340 32.16 16.91 -14.18
C SER A 340 30.72 16.44 -13.90
N SER A 341 30.50 15.77 -12.77
CA SER A 341 29.21 15.26 -12.34
C SER A 341 29.17 15.07 -10.82
N ILE A 342 27.98 15.17 -10.23
CA ILE A 342 27.72 14.87 -8.83
C ILE A 342 26.33 14.23 -8.69
N ASP A 343 26.23 13.08 -8.01
CA ASP A 343 24.96 12.39 -7.75
C ASP A 343 24.57 12.55 -6.27
N VAL A 344 23.45 13.23 -6.03
CA VAL A 344 22.92 13.49 -4.68
C VAL A 344 21.55 12.84 -4.42
N LYS A 345 21.13 11.89 -5.26
CA LYS A 345 19.77 11.30 -5.19
C LYS A 345 19.49 10.55 -3.88
N ASN A 346 20.54 10.03 -3.24
CA ASN A 346 20.44 9.29 -1.98
C ASN A 346 20.51 10.21 -0.73
N ASN A 347 20.90 11.48 -0.91
CA ASN A 347 21.08 12.45 0.17
C ASN A 347 19.79 13.27 0.37
N THR A 348 18.67 12.57 0.59
CA THR A 348 17.32 13.18 0.60
C THR A 348 17.08 14.15 1.76
N LYS A 349 17.99 14.18 2.75
CA LYS A 349 17.98 15.10 3.90
C LYS A 349 18.69 16.43 3.64
N LEU A 350 19.30 16.63 2.47
CA LEU A 350 20.00 17.87 2.13
C LEU A 350 19.08 19.09 2.24
N GLU A 351 19.51 20.06 3.04
CA GLU A 351 18.90 21.39 3.17
C GLU A 351 19.77 22.48 2.53
N TRP A 352 21.09 22.27 2.46
CA TRP A 352 22.05 23.19 1.88
C TRP A 352 22.99 22.44 0.93
N PHE A 353 23.08 22.88 -0.31
CA PHE A 353 23.97 22.28 -1.29
C PHE A 353 24.70 23.34 -2.10
N ASP A 354 26.03 23.37 -2.00
CA ASP A 354 26.92 24.21 -2.79
C ASP A 354 27.83 23.34 -3.66
N CYS A 355 27.68 23.48 -4.98
CA CYS A 355 28.50 22.85 -6.01
C CYS A 355 29.01 23.88 -7.03
N LYS A 356 29.07 25.16 -6.65
CA LYS A 356 29.50 26.25 -7.54
C LYS A 356 30.91 26.04 -8.09
N ASP A 357 31.25 26.68 -9.20
CA ASP A 357 32.62 26.70 -9.74
C ASP A 357 33.18 25.27 -9.93
N ASN A 358 32.53 24.55 -10.85
CA ASN A 358 32.87 23.20 -11.27
C ASN A 358 32.66 23.07 -12.78
N SER A 359 32.71 21.86 -13.33
CA SER A 359 32.47 21.57 -14.75
C SER A 359 31.17 20.79 -14.97
N LEU A 360 30.14 21.02 -14.15
CA LEU A 360 28.87 20.30 -14.24
C LEU A 360 28.08 20.74 -15.49
N THR A 361 27.65 19.77 -16.31
CA THR A 361 26.77 20.02 -17.47
C THR A 361 25.29 19.79 -17.17
N SER A 362 25.01 19.08 -16.08
CA SER A 362 23.66 18.74 -15.60
C SER A 362 23.66 18.55 -14.09
N LEU A 363 22.53 18.84 -13.46
CA LEU A 363 22.36 18.66 -12.02
C LEU A 363 20.94 18.15 -11.73
N ASP A 364 20.82 16.99 -11.08
CA ASP A 364 19.54 16.44 -10.61
C ASP A 364 19.42 16.60 -9.09
N VAL A 365 18.48 17.46 -8.67
CA VAL A 365 18.12 17.71 -7.27
C VAL A 365 16.69 17.28 -6.94
N THR A 366 16.05 16.51 -7.81
CA THR A 366 14.60 16.20 -7.74
C THR A 366 14.21 15.34 -6.54
N LYS A 367 15.19 14.68 -5.90
CA LYS A 367 15.01 13.87 -4.66
C LYS A 367 15.32 14.64 -3.38
N ASN A 368 15.93 15.82 -3.46
CA ASN A 368 16.35 16.62 -2.32
C ASN A 368 15.23 17.59 -1.91
N THR A 369 14.05 17.07 -1.57
CA THR A 369 12.83 17.88 -1.33
C THR A 369 12.93 18.81 -0.12
N GLN A 370 13.91 18.58 0.76
CA GLN A 370 14.20 19.38 1.94
C GLN A 370 15.09 20.61 1.64
N LEU A 371 15.58 20.76 0.41
CA LEU A 371 16.55 21.78 0.03
C LEU A 371 15.99 23.20 0.24
N LYS A 372 16.73 24.02 1.00
CA LYS A 372 16.42 25.43 1.33
C LYS A 372 17.37 26.39 0.64
N TRP A 373 18.59 25.95 0.33
CA TRP A 373 19.61 26.75 -0.33
C TRP A 373 20.36 25.91 -1.36
N LEU A 374 20.47 26.43 -2.59
CA LEU A 374 21.20 25.79 -3.68
C LEU A 374 22.15 26.79 -4.35
N GLY A 375 23.43 26.44 -4.38
CA GLY A 375 24.48 27.10 -5.14
C GLY A 375 25.00 26.16 -6.22
N CYS A 376 24.79 26.53 -7.48
CA CYS A 376 25.24 25.80 -8.66
C CYS A 376 25.76 26.75 -9.75
N ASN A 377 26.08 27.98 -9.38
CA ASN A 377 26.66 28.98 -10.27
C ASN A 377 28.06 28.59 -10.78
N ASP A 378 28.52 29.26 -11.83
CA ASP A 378 29.83 29.01 -12.45
C ASP A 378 30.01 27.54 -12.86
N ASN A 379 29.08 27.07 -13.70
CA ASN A 379 29.08 25.72 -14.26
C ASN A 379 28.63 25.77 -15.73
N SER A 380 28.33 24.63 -16.36
CA SER A 380 27.83 24.54 -17.73
C SER A 380 26.43 23.89 -17.79
N ILE A 381 25.61 24.10 -16.78
CA ILE A 381 24.26 23.50 -16.67
C ILE A 381 23.33 24.15 -17.69
N SER A 382 22.70 23.33 -18.52
CA SER A 382 21.76 23.78 -19.57
C SER A 382 20.28 23.68 -19.16
N MET A 383 19.98 22.82 -18.18
CA MET A 383 18.63 22.61 -17.65
C MET A 383 18.71 22.32 -16.16
N LEU A 384 17.80 22.91 -15.40
CA LEU A 384 17.69 22.72 -13.95
C LEU A 384 16.22 22.52 -13.56
N ASP A 385 15.86 21.31 -13.11
CA ASP A 385 14.51 20.99 -12.59
C ASP A 385 14.50 21.10 -11.06
N ILE A 386 13.78 22.10 -10.55
CA ILE A 386 13.64 22.40 -9.12
C ILE A 386 12.20 22.32 -8.61
N LYS A 387 11.29 21.71 -9.39
CA LYS A 387 9.85 21.70 -9.07
C LYS A 387 9.52 21.01 -7.75
N ASN A 388 10.34 20.02 -7.35
CA ASN A 388 10.14 19.26 -6.12
C ASN A 388 10.80 19.91 -4.90
N ASN A 389 11.62 20.95 -5.08
CA ASN A 389 12.34 21.63 -4.00
C ASN A 389 11.48 22.76 -3.41
N THR A 390 10.27 22.44 -2.95
CA THR A 390 9.26 23.43 -2.52
C THR A 390 9.68 24.25 -1.29
N MET A 391 10.69 23.78 -0.55
CA MET A 391 11.29 24.47 0.60
C MET A 391 12.41 25.47 0.22
N LEU A 392 12.76 25.56 -1.07
CA LEU A 392 13.88 26.38 -1.56
C LEU A 392 13.62 27.87 -1.29
N ARG A 393 14.59 28.53 -0.66
CA ARG A 393 14.56 29.94 -0.27
C ARG A 393 15.54 30.78 -1.08
N ILE A 394 16.71 30.23 -1.40
CA ILE A 394 17.76 30.94 -2.13
C ILE A 394 18.32 30.03 -3.21
N LEU A 395 18.41 30.57 -4.43
CA LEU A 395 18.97 29.89 -5.59
C LEU A 395 20.04 30.77 -6.26
N TYR A 396 21.29 30.29 -6.24
CA TYR A 396 22.39 30.80 -7.06
C TYR A 396 22.61 29.85 -8.24
N CYS A 397 22.27 30.31 -9.44
CA CYS A 397 22.41 29.57 -10.70
C CYS A 397 22.98 30.44 -11.84
N TYR A 398 23.61 31.57 -11.49
CA TYR A 398 24.25 32.46 -12.46
C TYR A 398 25.47 31.82 -13.14
N ASN A 399 25.92 32.41 -14.26
CA ASN A 399 27.05 31.92 -15.05
C ASN A 399 26.92 30.42 -15.39
N ASN A 400 25.85 30.09 -16.12
CA ASN A 400 25.51 28.76 -16.61
C ASN A 400 24.97 28.89 -18.05
N SER A 401 24.43 27.81 -18.60
CA SER A 401 23.86 27.78 -19.96
C SER A 401 22.33 27.59 -19.96
N LEU A 402 21.63 28.02 -18.90
CA LEU A 402 20.18 27.86 -18.79
C LEU A 402 19.45 28.69 -19.85
N THR A 403 18.48 28.08 -20.54
CA THR A 403 17.61 28.77 -21.50
C THR A 403 16.20 29.01 -20.96
N SER A 404 15.82 28.33 -19.89
CA SER A 404 14.54 28.46 -19.18
C SER A 404 14.74 28.11 -17.72
N LEU A 405 13.94 28.70 -16.84
CA LEU A 405 13.90 28.37 -15.41
C LEU A 405 12.48 28.56 -14.90
N ASP A 406 11.91 27.52 -14.30
CA ASP A 406 10.60 27.57 -13.67
C ASP A 406 10.75 27.49 -12.15
N VAL A 407 10.30 28.54 -11.46
CA VAL A 407 10.33 28.65 -9.99
C VAL A 407 8.93 28.63 -9.35
N ALA A 408 7.88 28.25 -10.09
CA ALA A 408 6.49 28.35 -9.63
C ALA A 408 6.18 27.52 -8.37
N ASN A 409 6.80 26.35 -8.26
CA ASN A 409 6.62 25.45 -7.13
C ASN A 409 7.48 25.84 -5.90
N ASN A 410 8.46 26.73 -6.07
CA ASN A 410 9.36 27.18 -5.00
C ASN A 410 8.71 28.33 -4.21
N THR A 411 7.55 28.06 -3.61
CA THR A 411 6.71 29.08 -2.93
C THR A 411 7.40 29.80 -1.77
N GLN A 412 8.49 29.24 -1.23
CA GLN A 412 9.31 29.82 -0.16
C GLN A 412 10.47 30.69 -0.67
N LEU A 413 10.63 30.83 -2.00
CA LEU A 413 11.77 31.51 -2.62
C LEU A 413 11.81 32.99 -2.25
N GLN A 414 12.98 33.44 -1.83
CA GLN A 414 13.29 34.79 -1.34
C GLN A 414 14.39 35.45 -2.19
N GLY A 415 15.33 34.66 -2.72
CA GLY A 415 16.42 35.15 -3.55
C GLY A 415 16.64 34.27 -4.79
N LEU A 416 16.65 34.91 -5.95
CA LEU A 416 16.96 34.30 -7.24
C LEU A 416 18.11 35.07 -7.90
N TYR A 417 19.24 34.39 -8.10
CA TYR A 417 20.46 34.94 -8.69
C TYR A 417 20.81 34.12 -9.93
N CYS A 418 20.49 34.66 -11.11
CA CYS A 418 20.49 33.92 -12.36
C CYS A 418 21.07 34.69 -13.56
N GLN A 419 21.83 35.76 -13.30
CA GLN A 419 22.55 36.50 -14.33
C GLN A 419 23.51 35.62 -15.14
N ASP A 420 23.95 36.10 -16.31
CA ASP A 420 24.93 35.42 -17.15
C ASP A 420 24.51 33.98 -17.53
N ASN A 421 23.22 33.82 -17.87
CA ASN A 421 22.65 32.63 -18.49
C ASN A 421 22.18 32.94 -19.91
N ASN A 422 21.74 31.92 -20.66
CA ASN A 422 21.31 32.09 -22.06
C ASN A 422 19.78 32.31 -22.19
N PHE A 423 19.20 33.19 -21.35
CA PHE A 423 17.77 33.45 -21.39
C PHE A 423 17.37 34.37 -22.56
N THR A 424 16.25 34.05 -23.21
CA THR A 424 15.56 34.95 -24.15
C THR A 424 14.65 35.91 -23.39
N THR A 425 14.19 36.98 -24.02
CA THR A 425 13.17 37.87 -23.43
C THR A 425 11.91 37.11 -23.03
N GLU A 426 11.46 36.15 -23.83
CA GLU A 426 10.29 35.33 -23.53
C GLU A 426 10.50 34.47 -22.27
N ALA A 427 11.69 33.86 -22.13
CA ALA A 427 12.05 33.08 -20.95
C ALA A 427 12.16 33.95 -19.69
N LEU A 428 12.67 35.18 -19.82
CA LEU A 428 12.71 36.15 -18.72
C LEU A 428 11.30 36.55 -18.26
N ASP A 429 10.35 36.72 -19.20
CA ASP A 429 8.95 36.90 -18.86
C ASP A 429 8.39 35.68 -18.11
N ASP A 430 8.69 34.46 -18.55
CA ASP A 430 8.25 33.23 -17.88
C ASP A 430 8.84 33.08 -16.47
N ILE A 431 10.10 33.50 -16.27
CA ILE A 431 10.72 33.57 -14.95
C ILE A 431 9.98 34.56 -14.06
N PHE A 432 9.72 35.79 -14.52
CA PHE A 432 8.94 36.76 -13.75
C PHE A 432 7.53 36.24 -13.43
N CYS A 433 6.96 35.42 -14.32
CA CYS A 433 5.67 34.79 -14.13
C CYS A 433 5.66 33.62 -13.16
N SER A 434 6.73 32.86 -13.07
CA SER A 434 6.84 31.77 -12.12
C SER A 434 7.28 32.23 -10.72
N LEU A 435 7.80 33.46 -10.55
CA LEU A 435 8.11 34.00 -9.21
C LEU A 435 6.89 33.91 -8.26
N PRO A 436 7.05 33.48 -7.00
CA PRO A 436 5.94 33.37 -6.06
C PRO A 436 5.41 34.75 -5.62
N ASP A 437 4.12 34.83 -5.28
CA ASP A 437 3.55 36.06 -4.72
C ASP A 437 4.01 36.24 -3.26
N ARG A 438 4.75 37.33 -3.00
CA ARG A 438 5.33 37.65 -1.71
C ARG A 438 4.66 38.84 -1.01
N LYS A 439 3.47 39.28 -1.46
CA LYS A 439 2.72 40.37 -0.81
C LYS A 439 2.51 40.10 0.68
N GLY A 440 2.71 41.13 1.49
CA GLY A 440 2.63 41.03 2.96
C GLY A 440 3.87 40.46 3.64
N THR A 441 4.95 40.20 2.89
CA THR A 441 6.25 39.76 3.43
C THR A 441 7.37 40.74 3.05
N THR A 442 8.60 40.47 3.48
CA THR A 442 9.78 41.20 2.96
C THR A 442 9.94 40.95 1.47
N ASN A 443 10.39 41.98 0.75
CA ASN A 443 10.65 41.90 -0.69
C ASN A 443 11.56 40.70 -1.01
N GLY A 444 11.19 39.94 -2.04
CA GLY A 444 12.13 39.01 -2.66
C GLY A 444 13.16 39.75 -3.51
N ILE A 445 14.29 39.12 -3.80
CA ILE A 445 15.38 39.67 -4.62
C ILE A 445 15.56 38.80 -5.87
N ALA A 446 15.41 39.40 -7.04
CA ALA A 446 15.69 38.76 -8.32
C ALA A 446 16.80 39.53 -9.04
N GLN A 447 17.95 38.90 -9.22
CA GLN A 447 19.12 39.47 -9.89
C GLN A 447 19.39 38.70 -11.18
N LEU A 448 19.15 39.38 -12.31
CA LEU A 448 19.21 38.81 -13.67
C LEU A 448 20.32 39.46 -14.53
N LEU A 449 20.95 40.52 -14.04
CA LEU A 449 22.08 41.20 -14.66
C LEU A 449 23.17 41.43 -13.61
N PHE A 450 24.43 41.36 -14.01
CA PHE A 450 25.52 41.70 -13.11
C PHE A 450 25.52 43.20 -12.80
N ASP A 451 25.47 44.05 -13.83
CA ASP A 451 25.49 45.51 -13.71
C ASP A 451 24.82 46.21 -14.92
N ALA A 452 24.84 47.54 -14.93
CA ALA A 452 24.24 48.35 -15.99
C ALA A 452 24.94 48.24 -17.36
N SER A 453 26.10 47.59 -17.44
CA SER A 453 26.88 47.34 -18.67
C SER A 453 26.71 45.92 -19.23
N SER A 454 25.99 45.04 -18.52
CA SER A 454 25.75 43.65 -18.92
C SER A 454 25.11 43.55 -20.32
N SER A 455 25.60 42.63 -21.15
CA SER A 455 25.18 42.48 -22.55
C SER A 455 23.71 42.11 -22.72
N ASP A 456 23.11 41.42 -21.75
CA ASP A 456 21.71 41.00 -21.79
C ASP A 456 20.73 42.08 -21.32
N LYS A 457 21.22 43.28 -20.98
CA LYS A 457 20.38 44.38 -20.47
C LYS A 457 19.20 44.69 -21.41
N SER A 458 19.41 44.71 -22.72
CA SER A 458 18.33 44.96 -23.67
C SER A 458 17.25 43.87 -23.66
N LYS A 459 17.63 42.60 -23.44
CA LYS A 459 16.68 41.48 -23.34
C LYS A 459 15.85 41.58 -22.06
N VAL A 460 16.50 41.90 -20.94
CA VAL A 460 15.85 42.08 -19.63
C VAL A 460 14.90 43.28 -19.62
N LEU A 461 15.31 44.41 -20.20
CA LEU A 461 14.43 45.59 -20.33
C LEU A 461 13.28 45.37 -21.32
N ALA A 462 13.41 44.44 -22.27
CA ALA A 462 12.32 44.06 -23.17
C ALA A 462 11.30 43.11 -22.52
N ALA A 463 11.62 42.50 -21.38
CA ALA A 463 10.67 41.72 -20.59
C ALA A 463 9.79 42.64 -19.71
N ASN A 464 8.68 42.11 -19.22
CA ASN A 464 7.76 42.81 -18.35
C ASN A 464 8.12 42.58 -16.87
N GLY A 465 9.11 43.33 -16.37
CA GLY A 465 9.53 43.29 -14.97
C GLY A 465 8.42 43.65 -13.96
N SER A 466 7.33 44.28 -14.41
CA SER A 466 6.17 44.57 -13.56
C SER A 466 5.53 43.30 -13.00
N ASN A 467 5.66 42.18 -13.71
CA ASN A 467 5.19 40.87 -13.25
C ASN A 467 5.85 40.43 -11.94
N ALA A 468 7.15 40.73 -11.78
CA ALA A 468 7.89 40.45 -10.57
C ALA A 468 7.58 41.49 -9.47
N THR A 469 7.62 42.78 -9.81
CA THR A 469 7.42 43.85 -8.81
C THR A 469 6.01 43.84 -8.22
N ASN A 470 4.98 43.51 -9.02
CA ASN A 470 3.61 43.32 -8.55
C ASN A 470 3.46 42.17 -7.55
N LYS A 471 4.40 41.23 -7.53
CA LYS A 471 4.47 40.10 -6.58
C LYS A 471 5.39 40.38 -5.40
N ASN A 472 5.74 41.65 -5.14
CA ASN A 472 6.62 42.09 -4.06
C ASN A 472 8.07 41.56 -4.22
N TRP A 473 8.59 41.59 -5.44
CA TRP A 473 10.00 41.34 -5.75
C TRP A 473 10.72 42.62 -6.19
N LYS A 474 11.96 42.77 -5.76
CA LYS A 474 12.90 43.73 -6.32
C LYS A 474 13.69 43.07 -7.44
N VAL A 475 13.69 43.69 -8.60
CA VAL A 475 14.52 43.27 -9.74
C VAL A 475 15.74 44.17 -9.77
N GLN A 476 16.91 43.62 -9.45
CA GLN A 476 18.12 44.41 -9.14
C GLN A 476 19.33 43.93 -9.94
N TYR A 477 20.34 44.78 -10.03
CA TYR A 477 21.68 44.36 -10.45
C TYR A 477 22.37 43.60 -9.32
N PHE A 478 23.17 42.60 -9.67
CA PHE A 478 23.96 41.83 -8.70
C PHE A 478 25.09 42.64 -8.06
N GLY A 479 25.74 43.53 -8.81
CA GLY A 479 26.96 44.20 -8.39
C GLY A 479 26.78 45.34 -7.39
N ASP A 480 25.63 46.02 -7.40
CA ASP A 480 25.38 47.22 -6.57
C ASP A 480 23.99 47.27 -5.93
N ASP A 481 23.20 46.20 -6.07
CA ASP A 481 21.81 46.08 -5.59
C ASP A 481 20.87 47.21 -6.08
N ALA A 482 21.23 47.95 -7.13
CA ALA A 482 20.38 49.00 -7.67
C ALA A 482 19.19 48.39 -8.43
N ASP A 483 18.01 48.99 -8.27
CA ASP A 483 16.79 48.54 -8.95
C ASP A 483 16.90 48.77 -10.46
N ILE A 484 16.58 47.73 -11.23
CA ILE A 484 16.48 47.80 -12.68
C ILE A 484 15.14 48.48 -13.01
N THR A 485 15.19 49.58 -13.77
CA THR A 485 14.02 50.35 -14.20
C THR A 485 13.97 50.49 -15.72
N GLY A 486 12.81 50.88 -16.27
CA GLY A 486 12.65 51.10 -17.72
C GLY A 486 12.25 49.86 -18.53
N PHE A 487 11.55 48.92 -17.91
CA PHE A 487 10.95 47.78 -18.62
C PHE A 487 9.95 48.25 -19.69
N THR A 488 10.01 47.64 -20.87
CA THR A 488 9.19 47.94 -22.05
C THR A 488 8.27 46.79 -22.45
N GLY A 489 8.48 45.59 -21.88
CA GLY A 489 7.67 44.42 -22.16
C GLY A 489 6.23 44.55 -21.66
N THR A 490 5.28 43.97 -22.40
CA THR A 490 3.85 44.01 -22.09
C THR A 490 3.26 42.63 -21.77
N LYS A 491 4.04 41.55 -21.87
CA LYS A 491 3.61 40.18 -21.57
C LYS A 491 3.20 40.08 -20.10
N GLN A 492 1.90 40.03 -19.82
CA GLN A 492 1.38 39.84 -18.46
C GLN A 492 1.35 38.35 -18.12
N CYS A 493 1.69 38.00 -16.88
CA CYS A 493 1.59 36.63 -16.41
C CYS A 493 0.15 36.15 -16.40
N GLY A 494 -0.13 35.10 -17.14
CA GLY A 494 -1.50 34.60 -17.31
C GLY A 494 -2.38 35.63 -18.02
N GLY A 495 -2.03 35.97 -19.27
CA GLY A 495 -2.83 36.71 -20.26
C GLY A 495 -4.16 37.30 -19.74
N GLY A 496 -4.08 38.41 -19.00
CA GLY A 496 -5.19 39.34 -18.81
C GLY A 496 -6.41 38.95 -17.97
N SER A 497 -6.47 37.83 -17.23
CA SER A 497 -7.73 37.46 -16.53
C SER A 497 -7.64 36.84 -15.13
N GLY A 498 -6.46 36.63 -14.56
CA GLY A 498 -6.32 36.04 -13.21
C GLY A 498 -6.63 34.54 -13.12
N VAL A 499 -6.71 33.84 -14.26
CA VAL A 499 -6.98 32.39 -14.35
C VAL A 499 -5.78 31.58 -13.89
N ASN A 500 -5.99 30.59 -13.01
CA ASN A 500 -4.96 29.63 -12.63
C ASN A 500 -4.65 28.69 -13.81
N MET A 501 -3.47 28.83 -14.41
CA MET A 501 -3.05 28.03 -15.57
C MET A 501 -2.37 26.70 -15.20
N ASP A 502 -1.96 26.52 -13.94
CA ASP A 502 -1.31 25.29 -13.47
C ASP A 502 -2.33 24.17 -13.24
N ARG A 503 -3.59 24.56 -13.01
CA ARG A 503 -4.72 23.66 -12.85
C ARG A 503 -5.55 23.63 -14.12
N TYR A 504 -5.60 22.45 -14.73
CA TYR A 504 -6.36 22.29 -15.96
C TYR A 504 -6.91 20.88 -16.16
N ILE A 505 -7.89 20.82 -17.06
CA ILE A 505 -8.51 19.60 -17.56
C ILE A 505 -8.37 19.63 -19.08
N THR A 506 -7.88 18.54 -19.68
CA THR A 506 -7.71 18.43 -21.13
C THR A 506 -8.65 17.38 -21.69
N MET A 507 -9.25 17.69 -22.83
CA MET A 507 -10.14 16.80 -23.57
C MET A 507 -9.63 16.61 -24.99
N THR A 508 -9.68 15.37 -25.47
CA THR A 508 -9.55 15.06 -26.90
C THR A 508 -10.93 15.18 -27.53
N VAL A 509 -11.05 16.08 -28.50
CA VAL A 509 -12.32 16.51 -29.07
C VAL A 509 -12.29 16.51 -30.60
N ASP A 510 -13.45 16.34 -31.23
CA ASP A 510 -13.57 16.52 -32.68
C ASP A 510 -13.35 17.99 -33.08
N LYS A 511 -12.33 18.29 -33.88
CA LYS A 511 -12.07 19.65 -34.38
C LYS A 511 -13.29 20.19 -35.16
N GLY A 512 -13.69 21.42 -34.86
CA GLY A 512 -14.90 22.06 -35.40
C GLY A 512 -16.20 21.66 -34.67
N LYS A 513 -16.11 20.68 -33.77
CA LYS A 513 -17.06 20.24 -32.73
C LYS A 513 -17.52 21.36 -31.80
N ASP A 514 -18.82 21.52 -31.59
CA ASP A 514 -19.33 22.23 -30.43
C ASP A 514 -19.41 21.29 -29.23
N ILE A 515 -18.70 21.67 -28.17
CA ILE A 515 -18.57 20.95 -26.91
C ILE A 515 -19.33 21.68 -25.82
N TYR A 516 -20.23 20.98 -25.15
CA TYR A 516 -20.99 21.45 -24.01
C TYR A 516 -20.28 21.09 -22.72
N LEU A 517 -20.01 22.11 -21.89
CA LEU A 517 -19.48 21.90 -20.56
C LEU A 517 -20.03 22.91 -19.55
N SER A 518 -19.92 22.55 -18.29
CA SER A 518 -20.20 23.38 -17.13
C SER A 518 -19.18 23.08 -16.04
N VAL A 519 -18.87 24.09 -15.24
CA VAL A 519 -17.89 24.01 -14.17
C VAL A 519 -18.49 24.53 -12.87
N TYR A 520 -17.91 24.09 -11.76
CA TYR A 520 -18.13 24.62 -10.42
C TYR A 520 -16.74 24.94 -9.86
N ALA A 521 -16.55 26.14 -9.32
CA ALA A 521 -15.24 26.57 -8.82
C ALA A 521 -15.12 26.46 -7.30
N SER A 522 -13.89 26.53 -6.80
CA SER A 522 -13.61 26.50 -5.36
C SER A 522 -14.00 27.79 -4.62
N ALA A 523 -14.20 28.90 -5.33
CA ALA A 523 -14.57 30.20 -4.77
C ALA A 523 -15.44 31.01 -5.75
N ASP A 524 -16.17 32.00 -5.23
CA ASP A 524 -16.89 32.95 -6.08
C ASP A 524 -15.95 33.80 -6.92
N ASN A 525 -16.42 34.16 -8.12
CA ASN A 525 -15.66 34.91 -9.12
C ASN A 525 -14.32 34.28 -9.51
N THR A 526 -14.20 32.95 -9.46
CA THR A 526 -13.01 32.24 -9.91
C THR A 526 -12.92 32.31 -11.43
N PRO A 527 -11.88 32.90 -12.00
CA PRO A 527 -11.76 33.02 -13.45
C PRO A 527 -11.35 31.67 -14.06
N ILE A 528 -12.03 31.30 -15.15
CA ILE A 528 -11.85 30.06 -15.92
C ILE A 528 -11.56 30.42 -17.37
N LYS A 529 -10.60 29.74 -17.99
CA LYS A 529 -10.26 29.90 -19.42
C LYS A 529 -10.42 28.58 -20.16
N VAL A 530 -11.17 28.58 -21.25
CA VAL A 530 -11.29 27.44 -22.17
C VAL A 530 -10.50 27.77 -23.44
N VAL A 531 -9.56 26.92 -23.81
CA VAL A 531 -8.65 27.10 -24.95
C VAL A 531 -8.74 25.89 -25.88
N SER A 532 -8.90 26.13 -27.18
CA SER A 532 -8.82 25.10 -28.21
C SER A 532 -8.31 25.70 -29.53
N GLY A 533 -7.04 25.44 -29.87
CA GLY A 533 -6.40 26.05 -31.04
C GLY A 533 -6.34 27.58 -30.91
N ASN A 534 -6.90 28.29 -31.90
CA ASN A 534 -6.98 29.75 -31.89
C ASN A 534 -8.25 30.30 -31.20
N LYS A 535 -9.07 29.44 -30.59
CA LYS A 535 -10.29 29.85 -29.87
C LYS A 535 -10.03 29.88 -28.38
N GLU A 536 -10.32 31.02 -27.76
CA GLU A 536 -10.21 31.23 -26.33
C GLU A 536 -11.50 31.84 -25.78
N TYR A 537 -11.93 31.36 -24.61
CA TYR A 537 -13.10 31.86 -23.90
C TYR A 537 -12.75 32.03 -22.44
N THR A 538 -13.07 33.17 -21.84
CA THR A 538 -12.84 33.45 -20.42
C THR A 538 -14.15 33.85 -19.76
N PHE A 539 -14.42 33.28 -18.58
CA PHE A 539 -15.57 33.62 -17.75
C PHE A 539 -15.27 33.38 -16.28
N ASN A 540 -16.07 33.97 -15.38
CA ASN A 540 -15.95 33.75 -13.95
C ASN A 540 -16.97 32.70 -13.50
N ALA A 541 -16.49 31.66 -12.83
CA ALA A 541 -17.30 30.64 -12.17
C ALA A 541 -17.43 30.95 -10.66
N SER A 542 -18.40 30.31 -10.04
CA SER A 542 -18.75 30.50 -8.63
C SER A 542 -18.78 29.18 -7.88
N ILE A 543 -19.09 29.22 -6.58
CA ILE A 543 -19.47 28.04 -5.79
C ILE A 543 -20.88 27.52 -6.15
N GLY A 544 -21.18 27.50 -7.44
CA GLY A 544 -22.40 27.02 -8.08
C GLY A 544 -22.10 26.59 -9.51
N TRP A 545 -22.86 25.63 -10.04
CA TRP A 545 -22.70 25.20 -11.43
C TRP A 545 -22.93 26.37 -12.38
N THR A 546 -21.99 26.60 -13.30
CA THR A 546 -22.24 27.50 -14.40
C THR A 546 -23.33 26.94 -15.30
N LYS A 547 -23.99 27.79 -16.07
CA LYS A 547 -24.88 27.32 -17.14
C LYS A 547 -24.09 26.41 -18.08
N MET A 548 -24.69 25.29 -18.48
CA MET A 548 -24.14 24.43 -19.52
C MET A 548 -24.00 25.25 -20.81
N SER A 549 -22.74 25.44 -21.23
CA SER A 549 -22.37 26.39 -22.26
C SER A 549 -21.60 25.69 -23.36
N GLN A 550 -21.72 26.23 -24.57
CA GLN A 550 -21.18 25.66 -25.80
C GLN A 550 -19.88 26.35 -26.18
N TYR A 551 -18.85 25.56 -26.45
CA TYR A 551 -17.53 26.02 -26.88
C TYR A 551 -17.12 25.25 -28.13
N THR A 552 -16.80 25.97 -29.20
CA THR A 552 -16.37 25.31 -30.44
C THR A 552 -14.90 24.92 -30.34
N ALA A 553 -14.58 23.66 -30.59
CA ALA A 553 -13.22 23.13 -30.66
C ALA A 553 -12.48 23.69 -31.90
N GLY A 554 -11.49 24.56 -31.69
CA GLY A 554 -10.61 25.07 -32.76
C GLY A 554 -9.50 24.10 -33.15
N ALA A 555 -9.21 23.12 -32.30
CA ALA A 555 -8.23 22.05 -32.51
C ALA A 555 -8.80 20.68 -32.08
N GLY A 556 -8.03 19.61 -32.26
CA GLY A 556 -8.38 18.26 -31.77
C GLY A 556 -8.28 18.10 -30.24
N THR A 557 -7.85 19.16 -29.55
CA THR A 557 -7.74 19.23 -28.09
C THR A 557 -8.42 20.49 -27.58
N MET A 558 -9.01 20.38 -26.40
CA MET A 558 -9.59 21.49 -25.65
C MET A 558 -9.12 21.43 -24.21
N THR A 559 -8.60 22.54 -23.69
CA THR A 559 -8.07 22.64 -22.33
C THR A 559 -8.85 23.68 -21.55
N ILE A 560 -9.29 23.31 -20.34
CA ILE A 560 -9.99 24.19 -19.40
C ILE A 560 -9.02 24.48 -18.27
N TYR A 561 -8.61 25.74 -18.12
CA TYR A 561 -7.76 26.24 -17.05
C TYR A 561 -8.58 26.90 -15.95
N GLY A 562 -8.17 26.69 -14.70
CA GLY A 562 -8.72 27.35 -13.51
C GLY A 562 -8.95 26.40 -12.35
N ASN A 563 -9.29 26.97 -11.18
CA ASN A 563 -9.55 26.21 -9.95
C ASN A 563 -10.94 25.53 -9.99
N VAL A 564 -11.10 24.52 -10.86
CA VAL A 564 -12.34 23.76 -11.01
C VAL A 564 -12.44 22.71 -9.91
N LEU A 565 -13.55 22.71 -9.17
CA LEU A 565 -13.84 21.73 -8.11
C LEU A 565 -14.83 20.65 -8.57
N ARG A 566 -15.75 21.01 -9.48
CA ARG A 566 -16.65 20.05 -10.14
C ARG A 566 -16.71 20.31 -11.63
N PHE A 567 -16.63 19.25 -12.41
CA PHE A 567 -16.56 19.33 -13.86
C PHE A 567 -17.66 18.50 -14.51
N ASN A 568 -18.39 19.11 -15.44
CA ASN A 568 -19.42 18.44 -16.23
C ASN A 568 -19.17 18.66 -17.72
N CYS A 569 -18.80 17.59 -18.42
CA CYS A 569 -18.68 17.53 -19.89
C CYS A 569 -19.57 16.44 -20.49
N SER A 570 -20.67 16.12 -19.81
CA SER A 570 -21.59 15.06 -20.23
C SER A 570 -22.39 15.41 -21.49
N LYS A 571 -22.96 14.39 -22.14
CA LYS A 571 -23.89 14.51 -23.29
C LYS A 571 -23.28 15.19 -24.52
N ASN A 572 -22.00 14.94 -24.79
CA ASN A 572 -21.40 15.37 -26.05
C ASN A 572 -21.43 14.29 -27.14
N GLY A 573 -21.97 13.10 -26.86
CA GLY A 573 -22.06 12.01 -27.82
C GLY A 573 -20.67 11.56 -28.24
N THR A 574 -20.40 11.37 -29.54
CA THR A 574 -19.08 10.87 -29.97
C THR A 574 -17.97 11.92 -29.97
N LYS A 575 -18.25 13.17 -29.57
CA LYS A 575 -17.34 14.31 -29.78
C LYS A 575 -16.18 14.39 -28.79
N ILE A 576 -16.28 13.74 -27.63
CA ILE A 576 -15.21 13.66 -26.62
C ILE A 576 -14.74 12.22 -26.55
N MET A 577 -13.48 12.00 -26.95
CA MET A 577 -12.87 10.66 -27.02
C MET A 577 -11.88 10.38 -25.89
N GLY A 578 -11.35 11.43 -25.28
CA GLY A 578 -10.36 11.34 -24.21
C GLY A 578 -10.55 12.46 -23.21
N LEU A 579 -10.29 12.16 -21.95
CA LEU A 579 -10.44 13.09 -20.84
C LEU A 579 -9.30 12.87 -19.86
N ASP A 580 -8.49 13.92 -19.65
CA ASP A 580 -7.43 13.97 -18.67
C ASP A 580 -7.78 15.03 -17.62
N VAL A 581 -7.94 14.57 -16.39
CA VAL A 581 -8.26 15.39 -15.21
C VAL A 581 -7.10 15.41 -14.19
N GLY A 582 -5.95 14.83 -14.55
CA GLY A 582 -4.82 14.60 -13.64
C GLY A 582 -4.15 15.87 -13.13
N HIS A 583 -4.25 16.97 -13.89
CA HIS A 583 -3.73 18.30 -13.53
C HIS A 583 -4.72 19.12 -12.69
N ASN A 584 -5.91 18.62 -12.43
CA ASN A 584 -6.89 19.25 -11.55
C ASN A 584 -7.17 18.36 -10.32
N THR A 585 -6.17 18.22 -9.46
CA THR A 585 -6.11 17.25 -8.35
C THR A 585 -7.19 17.42 -7.29
N ASP A 586 -7.75 18.62 -7.12
CA ASP A 586 -8.80 18.88 -6.11
C ASP A 586 -10.22 18.59 -6.62
N LEU A 587 -10.38 17.91 -7.75
CA LEU A 587 -11.69 17.59 -8.29
C LEU A 587 -12.50 16.71 -7.32
N VAL A 588 -13.71 17.15 -6.97
CA VAL A 588 -14.62 16.45 -6.04
C VAL A 588 -15.74 15.74 -6.79
N ASN A 589 -16.25 16.32 -7.89
CA ASN A 589 -17.26 15.68 -8.73
C ASN A 589 -16.85 15.72 -10.20
N LEU A 590 -16.98 14.57 -10.86
CA LEU A 590 -16.77 14.44 -12.30
C LEU A 590 -18.00 13.83 -12.96
N LEU A 591 -18.60 14.57 -13.91
CA LEU A 591 -19.69 14.11 -14.76
C LEU A 591 -19.23 14.13 -16.22
N CYS A 592 -18.96 12.95 -16.77
CA CYS A 592 -18.46 12.77 -18.14
C CYS A 592 -19.26 11.69 -18.90
N TYR A 593 -20.50 11.44 -18.49
CA TYR A 593 -21.36 10.44 -19.10
C TYR A 593 -21.88 10.82 -20.49
N GLU A 594 -22.27 9.83 -21.29
CA GLU A 594 -22.79 10.00 -22.66
C GLU A 594 -21.76 10.69 -23.57
N ASN A 595 -20.59 10.06 -23.66
CA ASN A 595 -19.45 10.45 -24.48
C ASN A 595 -18.87 9.23 -25.24
N ALA A 596 -17.71 9.36 -25.89
CA ALA A 596 -16.96 8.26 -26.49
C ALA A 596 -15.59 8.07 -25.80
N ILE A 597 -15.52 8.25 -24.48
CA ILE A 597 -14.28 8.11 -23.71
C ILE A 597 -13.87 6.64 -23.64
N LEU A 598 -12.65 6.31 -24.08
CA LEU A 598 -12.09 4.95 -24.02
C LEU A 598 -11.38 4.65 -22.70
N THR A 599 -10.68 5.64 -22.14
CA THR A 599 -9.89 5.51 -20.92
C THR A 599 -10.11 6.72 -20.04
N LEU A 600 -10.22 6.49 -18.74
CA LEU A 600 -10.37 7.53 -17.74
C LEU A 600 -9.42 7.25 -16.57
N ASP A 601 -8.42 8.11 -16.41
CA ASP A 601 -7.50 8.08 -15.27
C ASP A 601 -7.95 9.12 -14.22
N VAL A 602 -8.34 8.64 -13.05
CA VAL A 602 -8.70 9.47 -11.88
C VAL A 602 -7.71 9.29 -10.72
N SER A 603 -6.55 8.67 -10.97
CA SER A 603 -5.58 8.28 -9.94
C SER A 603 -4.98 9.46 -9.17
N LYS A 604 -5.06 10.68 -9.72
CA LYS A 604 -4.60 11.93 -9.11
C LYS A 604 -5.70 12.71 -8.38
N ASN A 605 -6.97 12.35 -8.58
CA ASN A 605 -8.12 13.05 -7.99
C ASN A 605 -8.50 12.39 -6.67
N THR A 606 -7.62 12.49 -5.68
CA THR A 606 -7.76 11.78 -4.40
C THR A 606 -8.93 12.27 -3.54
N GLN A 607 -9.48 13.45 -3.88
CA GLN A 607 -10.63 14.07 -3.21
C GLN A 607 -11.98 13.75 -3.88
N LEU A 608 -11.99 12.89 -4.91
CA LEU A 608 -13.20 12.59 -5.68
C LEU A 608 -14.26 11.88 -4.82
N GLU A 609 -15.45 12.49 -4.71
CA GLU A 609 -16.60 11.95 -3.97
C GLU A 609 -17.71 11.44 -4.89
N TYR A 610 -17.83 12.00 -6.10
CA TYR A 610 -18.88 11.66 -7.05
C TYR A 610 -18.30 11.48 -8.45
N LEU A 611 -18.40 10.27 -8.98
CA LEU A 611 -17.98 9.94 -10.34
C LEU A 611 -19.15 9.38 -11.13
N ARG A 612 -19.49 10.08 -12.22
CA ARG A 612 -20.48 9.64 -13.20
C ARG A 612 -19.89 9.62 -14.61
N CYS A 613 -19.63 8.42 -15.11
CA CYS A 613 -19.00 8.14 -16.40
C CYS A 613 -19.76 7.08 -17.22
N ASP A 614 -21.06 6.92 -16.98
CA ASP A 614 -21.91 5.99 -17.73
C ASP A 614 -22.00 6.32 -19.23
N LYS A 615 -22.37 5.34 -20.07
CA LYS A 615 -22.56 5.52 -21.53
C LYS A 615 -21.28 6.04 -22.22
N ASN A 616 -20.20 5.30 -22.05
CA ASN A 616 -18.89 5.55 -22.66
C ASN A 616 -18.33 4.23 -23.25
N GLN A 617 -17.04 4.19 -23.58
CA GLN A 617 -16.35 2.99 -24.06
C GLN A 617 -15.24 2.56 -23.09
N ILE A 618 -15.40 2.86 -21.79
CA ILE A 618 -14.39 2.59 -20.77
C ILE A 618 -14.29 1.08 -20.55
N SER A 619 -13.10 0.51 -20.70
CA SER A 619 -12.85 -0.92 -20.51
C SER A 619 -12.25 -1.26 -19.15
N THR A 620 -11.57 -0.31 -18.53
CA THR A 620 -10.96 -0.43 -17.20
C THR A 620 -11.02 0.90 -16.47
N ILE A 621 -11.22 0.86 -15.15
CA ILE A 621 -11.17 2.04 -14.29
C ILE A 621 -10.44 1.70 -12.99
N ASP A 622 -9.41 2.47 -12.64
CA ASP A 622 -8.65 2.32 -11.39
C ASP A 622 -9.14 3.34 -10.36
N LEU A 623 -9.76 2.83 -9.28
CA LEU A 623 -10.37 3.63 -8.22
C LEU A 623 -9.60 3.56 -6.90
N LYS A 624 -8.40 2.93 -6.88
CA LYS A 624 -7.67 2.65 -5.64
C LYS A 624 -7.24 3.91 -4.89
N ASN A 625 -7.07 5.02 -5.60
CA ASN A 625 -6.64 6.32 -5.07
C ASN A 625 -7.82 7.27 -4.77
N CYS A 626 -9.07 6.80 -4.87
CA CYS A 626 -10.27 7.62 -4.60
C CYS A 626 -11.01 7.14 -3.33
N PRO A 627 -10.39 7.15 -2.13
CA PRO A 627 -10.98 6.55 -0.93
C PRO A 627 -12.26 7.28 -0.45
N SER A 628 -12.43 8.55 -0.81
CA SER A 628 -13.58 9.39 -0.45
C SER A 628 -14.81 9.19 -1.34
N LEU A 629 -14.75 8.29 -2.33
CA LEU A 629 -15.81 8.10 -3.31
C LEU A 629 -17.09 7.57 -2.66
N LYS A 630 -18.17 8.36 -2.76
CA LYS A 630 -19.52 8.06 -2.22
C LYS A 630 -20.47 7.57 -3.31
N VAL A 631 -20.34 8.08 -4.53
CA VAL A 631 -21.19 7.72 -5.66
C VAL A 631 -20.33 7.34 -6.85
N LEU A 632 -20.55 6.12 -7.35
CA LEU A 632 -19.98 5.63 -8.60
C LEU A 632 -21.11 5.21 -9.55
N ILE A 633 -21.19 5.89 -10.70
CA ILE A 633 -22.11 5.56 -11.79
C ILE A 633 -21.25 5.36 -13.05
N CYS A 634 -21.06 4.11 -13.44
CA CYS A 634 -20.19 3.68 -14.52
C CYS A 634 -20.87 2.67 -15.48
N GLY A 635 -22.20 2.63 -15.48
CA GLY A 635 -22.98 1.73 -16.32
C GLY A 635 -22.86 1.99 -17.83
N THR A 636 -23.30 1.06 -18.68
CA THR A 636 -23.19 1.14 -20.15
C THR A 636 -21.77 1.49 -20.60
N ASN A 637 -20.84 0.58 -20.30
CA ASN A 637 -19.43 0.64 -20.68
C ASN A 637 -18.95 -0.75 -21.11
N THR A 638 -17.64 -0.99 -21.19
CA THR A 638 -17.06 -2.31 -21.51
C THR A 638 -16.23 -2.88 -20.36
N ILE A 639 -16.54 -2.48 -19.12
CA ILE A 639 -15.79 -2.86 -17.92
C ILE A 639 -15.97 -4.35 -17.64
N SER A 640 -14.86 -5.08 -17.59
CA SER A 640 -14.87 -6.54 -17.30
C SER A 640 -14.53 -6.87 -15.85
N THR A 641 -13.82 -5.97 -15.16
CA THR A 641 -13.42 -6.09 -13.76
C THR A 641 -13.58 -4.75 -13.07
N LEU A 642 -14.27 -4.74 -11.93
CA LEU A 642 -14.48 -3.54 -11.12
C LEU A 642 -13.99 -3.79 -9.68
N ASP A 643 -12.86 -3.17 -9.32
CA ASP A 643 -12.33 -3.20 -7.95
C ASP A 643 -12.74 -1.94 -7.20
N VAL A 644 -13.61 -2.12 -6.20
CA VAL A 644 -14.07 -1.07 -5.29
C VAL A 644 -13.53 -1.26 -3.86
N SER A 645 -12.48 -2.06 -3.68
CA SER A 645 -11.95 -2.46 -2.36
C SER A 645 -11.45 -1.31 -1.48
N LYS A 646 -11.10 -0.16 -2.07
CA LYS A 646 -10.62 1.04 -1.37
C LYS A 646 -11.70 2.09 -1.11
N ASN A 647 -12.88 1.93 -1.71
CA ASN A 647 -13.95 2.93 -1.71
C ASN A 647 -14.99 2.59 -0.62
N ASN A 648 -14.57 2.61 0.65
CA ASN A 648 -15.41 2.20 1.78
C ASN A 648 -16.55 3.19 2.09
N GLU A 649 -16.44 4.40 1.55
CA GLU A 649 -17.41 5.48 1.68
C GLU A 649 -18.58 5.38 0.67
N LEU A 650 -18.58 4.37 -0.21
CA LEU A 650 -19.62 4.20 -1.22
C LEU A 650 -21.01 4.03 -0.59
N GLU A 651 -21.91 4.91 -1.04
CA GLU A 651 -23.34 4.92 -0.75
C GLU A 651 -24.12 4.39 -1.96
N TRP A 652 -23.75 4.81 -3.18
CA TRP A 652 -24.39 4.36 -4.42
C TRP A 652 -23.38 3.75 -5.39
N LEU A 653 -23.72 2.56 -5.91
CA LEU A 653 -22.95 1.87 -6.94
C LEU A 653 -23.87 1.48 -8.10
N MET A 654 -23.68 2.11 -9.26
CA MET A 654 -24.35 1.78 -10.51
C MET A 654 -23.31 1.37 -11.55
N CYS A 655 -23.27 0.09 -11.88
CA CYS A 655 -22.31 -0.54 -12.80
C CYS A 655 -23.02 -1.47 -13.79
N ASP A 656 -24.28 -1.17 -14.07
CA ASP A 656 -25.14 -1.86 -15.02
C ASP A 656 -24.60 -1.89 -16.45
N ASP A 657 -25.04 -2.84 -17.27
CA ASP A 657 -24.71 -2.91 -18.70
C ASP A 657 -23.19 -2.84 -18.97
N ASN A 658 -22.50 -3.86 -18.46
CA ASN A 658 -21.05 -4.03 -18.58
C ASN A 658 -20.73 -5.52 -18.81
N SER A 659 -19.48 -5.94 -18.57
CA SER A 659 -19.04 -7.35 -18.68
C SER A 659 -18.45 -7.88 -17.37
N ILE A 660 -18.91 -7.37 -16.23
CA ILE A 660 -18.38 -7.70 -14.89
C ILE A 660 -18.75 -9.15 -14.53
N LYS A 661 -17.75 -9.96 -14.18
CA LYS A 661 -17.93 -11.37 -13.79
C LYS A 661 -18.12 -11.59 -12.29
N SER A 662 -17.56 -10.70 -11.49
CA SER A 662 -17.59 -10.78 -10.03
C SER A 662 -17.59 -9.38 -9.45
N LEU A 663 -18.43 -9.16 -8.44
CA LEU A 663 -18.54 -7.88 -7.75
C LEU A 663 -18.46 -8.10 -6.24
N ASP A 664 -17.41 -7.58 -5.60
CA ASP A 664 -17.22 -7.67 -4.15
C ASP A 664 -17.63 -6.37 -3.45
N VAL A 665 -18.79 -6.40 -2.79
CA VAL A 665 -19.34 -5.30 -1.97
C VAL A 665 -19.25 -5.57 -0.46
N SER A 666 -18.52 -6.60 -0.04
CA SER A 666 -18.48 -7.08 1.36
C SER A 666 -17.94 -6.05 2.38
N LYS A 667 -17.16 -5.07 1.94
CA LYS A 667 -16.58 -4.03 2.80
C LYS A 667 -17.21 -2.65 2.61
N LYS A 668 -18.46 -2.58 2.12
CA LYS A 668 -19.13 -1.33 1.74
C LYS A 668 -20.38 -1.09 2.62
N PRO A 669 -20.20 -0.86 3.93
CA PRO A 669 -21.31 -0.84 4.90
C PRO A 669 -22.27 0.35 4.75
N LYS A 670 -21.90 1.36 3.92
CA LYS A 670 -22.70 2.56 3.67
C LYS A 670 -23.60 2.44 2.45
N LEU A 671 -23.49 1.37 1.64
CA LEU A 671 -24.29 1.20 0.43
C LEU A 671 -25.79 1.21 0.75
N THR A 672 -26.52 2.09 0.06
CA THR A 672 -27.99 2.16 0.07
C THR A 672 -28.57 1.72 -1.28
N MET A 673 -27.81 1.83 -2.36
CA MET A 673 -28.24 1.48 -3.71
C MET A 673 -27.16 0.69 -4.45
N ILE A 674 -27.53 -0.45 -5.00
CA ILE A 674 -26.70 -1.23 -5.92
C ILE A 674 -27.51 -1.50 -7.19
N ASN A 675 -26.98 -1.03 -8.32
CA ASN A 675 -27.42 -1.43 -9.65
C ASN A 675 -26.26 -2.11 -10.39
N CYS A 676 -26.40 -3.40 -10.67
CA CYS A 676 -25.41 -4.23 -11.37
C CYS A 676 -26.07 -5.14 -12.42
N GLN A 677 -27.28 -4.79 -12.89
CA GLN A 677 -27.98 -5.53 -13.94
C GLN A 677 -27.19 -5.58 -15.26
N ILE A 678 -27.55 -6.52 -16.14
CA ILE A 678 -26.96 -6.68 -17.48
C ILE A 678 -25.42 -6.81 -17.36
N ASN A 679 -24.99 -7.84 -16.64
CA ASN A 679 -23.58 -8.17 -16.44
C ASN A 679 -23.39 -9.70 -16.55
N LYS A 680 -22.27 -10.22 -16.07
CA LYS A 680 -21.93 -11.66 -16.10
C LYS A 680 -21.68 -12.19 -14.69
N ILE A 681 -22.32 -11.60 -13.68
CA ILE A 681 -22.11 -11.94 -12.27
C ILE A 681 -22.74 -13.30 -11.97
N THR A 682 -21.98 -14.20 -11.36
CA THR A 682 -22.45 -15.56 -11.01
C THR A 682 -22.87 -15.72 -9.56
N SER A 683 -22.43 -14.81 -8.69
CA SER A 683 -22.75 -14.78 -7.26
C SER A 683 -22.64 -13.36 -6.74
N LEU A 684 -23.58 -12.93 -5.91
CA LEU A 684 -23.58 -11.62 -5.27
C LEU A 684 -23.88 -11.78 -3.78
N ASN A 685 -23.00 -11.26 -2.93
CA ASN A 685 -23.17 -11.29 -1.47
C ASN A 685 -23.36 -9.87 -0.95
N VAL A 686 -24.56 -9.55 -0.46
CA VAL A 686 -24.90 -8.24 0.12
C VAL A 686 -25.09 -8.29 1.64
N SER A 687 -24.70 -9.38 2.30
CA SER A 687 -24.87 -9.56 3.75
C SER A 687 -24.15 -8.52 4.62
N ASN A 688 -23.15 -7.81 4.07
CA ASN A 688 -22.44 -6.74 4.77
C ASN A 688 -22.91 -5.33 4.37
N ASN A 689 -24.08 -5.22 3.72
CA ASN A 689 -24.68 -3.97 3.28
C ASN A 689 -26.04 -3.76 3.99
N PRO A 690 -26.06 -3.54 5.33
CA PRO A 690 -27.31 -3.50 6.11
C PRO A 690 -28.15 -2.25 5.84
N LYS A 691 -27.57 -1.22 5.19
CA LYS A 691 -28.24 0.01 4.80
C LYS A 691 -28.88 -0.04 3.41
N LEU A 692 -28.76 -1.17 2.71
CA LEU A 692 -29.24 -1.32 1.34
C LEU A 692 -30.77 -1.20 1.31
N THR A 693 -31.28 -0.25 0.53
CA THR A 693 -32.71 -0.01 0.32
C THR A 693 -33.18 -0.44 -1.07
N SER A 694 -32.29 -0.50 -2.06
CA SER A 694 -32.62 -0.97 -3.41
C SER A 694 -31.48 -1.77 -4.03
N LEU A 695 -31.83 -2.94 -4.59
CA LEU A 695 -30.93 -3.86 -5.25
C LEU A 695 -31.47 -4.26 -6.62
N GLN A 696 -30.77 -3.86 -7.68
CA GLN A 696 -31.02 -4.26 -9.06
C GLN A 696 -29.86 -5.14 -9.55
N CYS A 697 -30.12 -6.42 -9.74
CA CYS A 697 -29.12 -7.42 -10.13
C CYS A 697 -29.62 -8.38 -11.23
N TYR A 698 -30.68 -7.99 -11.94
CA TYR A 698 -31.26 -8.78 -13.02
C TYR A 698 -30.36 -8.91 -14.25
N ASP A 699 -30.70 -9.81 -15.18
CA ASP A 699 -29.88 -10.09 -16.36
C ASP A 699 -28.41 -10.40 -16.01
N ASN A 700 -28.24 -11.34 -15.10
CA ASN A 700 -26.94 -11.86 -14.72
C ASN A 700 -26.96 -13.41 -14.79
N SER A 701 -26.04 -14.08 -14.11
CA SER A 701 -26.02 -15.53 -13.97
C SER A 701 -25.96 -15.95 -12.50
N ILE A 702 -26.60 -15.16 -11.63
CA ILE A 702 -26.57 -15.36 -10.18
C ILE A 702 -27.31 -16.65 -9.83
N THR A 703 -26.61 -17.55 -9.13
CA THR A 703 -27.17 -18.84 -8.67
C THR A 703 -27.63 -18.81 -7.22
N SER A 704 -27.00 -17.97 -6.39
CA SER A 704 -27.32 -17.77 -4.98
C SER A 704 -27.24 -16.28 -4.65
N LEU A 705 -28.28 -15.78 -3.99
CA LEU A 705 -28.40 -14.40 -3.52
C LEU A 705 -28.80 -14.41 -2.04
N ASN A 706 -28.03 -13.75 -1.18
CA ASN A 706 -28.33 -13.61 0.23
C ASN A 706 -28.61 -12.15 0.58
N VAL A 707 -29.85 -11.84 0.92
CA VAL A 707 -30.35 -10.50 1.28
C VAL A 707 -30.77 -10.40 2.76
N ALA A 708 -30.51 -11.43 3.58
CA ALA A 708 -31.06 -11.54 4.93
C ALA A 708 -30.65 -10.39 5.88
N GLU A 709 -29.46 -9.82 5.69
CA GLU A 709 -28.97 -8.69 6.50
C GLU A 709 -29.32 -7.31 5.93
N SER A 710 -29.85 -7.25 4.71
CA SER A 710 -30.37 -6.01 4.10
C SER A 710 -31.79 -5.74 4.57
N THR A 711 -31.99 -5.60 5.88
CA THR A 711 -33.34 -5.50 6.49
C THR A 711 -34.11 -4.24 6.11
N LEU A 712 -33.41 -3.23 5.57
CA LEU A 712 -33.99 -1.98 5.05
C LEU A 712 -34.34 -2.06 3.56
N LEU A 713 -34.17 -3.20 2.91
CA LEU A 713 -34.43 -3.38 1.48
C LEU A 713 -35.92 -3.14 1.17
N GLU A 714 -36.20 -2.13 0.34
CA GLU A 714 -37.54 -1.75 -0.14
C GLU A 714 -37.79 -2.27 -1.56
N GLU A 715 -36.74 -2.39 -2.38
CA GLU A 715 -36.83 -2.80 -3.77
C GLU A 715 -35.80 -3.90 -4.07
N LEU A 716 -36.28 -5.03 -4.60
CA LEU A 716 -35.45 -6.14 -5.06
C LEU A 716 -35.84 -6.56 -6.47
N TYR A 717 -34.96 -6.29 -7.43
CA TYR A 717 -35.07 -6.73 -8.82
C TYR A 717 -33.96 -7.72 -9.12
N CYS A 718 -34.32 -8.99 -9.22
CA CYS A 718 -33.40 -10.10 -9.42
C CYS A 718 -33.83 -11.03 -10.57
N GLU A 719 -34.68 -10.54 -11.47
CA GLU A 719 -35.20 -11.32 -12.58
C GLU A 719 -34.12 -11.76 -13.57
N ARG A 720 -34.44 -12.76 -14.41
CA ARG A 720 -33.53 -13.26 -15.47
C ARG A 720 -32.15 -13.65 -14.91
N ASN A 721 -32.17 -14.49 -13.87
CA ASN A 721 -30.99 -15.08 -13.23
C ASN A 721 -31.16 -16.62 -13.14
N LYS A 722 -30.42 -17.28 -12.26
CA LYS A 722 -30.46 -18.74 -12.04
C LYS A 722 -30.68 -19.07 -10.56
N ILE A 723 -31.43 -18.24 -9.85
CA ILE A 723 -31.66 -18.37 -8.40
C ILE A 723 -32.67 -19.50 -8.18
N GLU A 724 -32.29 -20.51 -7.40
CA GLU A 724 -33.16 -21.66 -7.06
C GLU A 724 -33.98 -21.41 -5.79
N THR A 725 -33.40 -20.70 -4.81
CA THR A 725 -34.05 -20.39 -3.54
C THR A 725 -33.67 -18.98 -3.10
N LEU A 726 -34.61 -18.24 -2.54
CA LEU A 726 -34.37 -16.90 -2.01
C LEU A 726 -35.21 -16.66 -0.75
N ASP A 727 -34.54 -16.42 0.37
CA ASP A 727 -35.19 -16.06 1.63
C ASP A 727 -35.30 -14.54 1.74
N ILE A 728 -36.55 -14.05 1.76
CA ILE A 728 -36.89 -12.63 1.93
C ILE A 728 -37.53 -12.32 3.29
N SER A 729 -37.54 -13.28 4.22
CA SER A 729 -38.29 -13.21 5.48
C SER A 729 -37.83 -12.07 6.41
N ARG A 730 -36.57 -11.64 6.29
CA ARG A 730 -35.98 -10.54 7.06
C ARG A 730 -36.09 -9.18 6.37
N ASN A 731 -36.50 -9.13 5.10
CA ASN A 731 -36.67 -7.90 4.33
C ASN A 731 -38.09 -7.34 4.54
N THR A 732 -38.47 -7.07 5.79
CA THR A 732 -39.84 -6.63 6.14
C THR A 732 -40.21 -5.25 5.60
N ALA A 733 -39.21 -4.49 5.11
CA ALA A 733 -39.40 -3.20 4.44
C ALA A 733 -39.76 -3.33 2.95
N LEU A 734 -39.68 -4.53 2.36
CA LEU A 734 -39.81 -4.77 0.93
C LEU A 734 -41.20 -4.36 0.41
N LYS A 735 -41.21 -3.52 -0.62
CA LYS A 735 -42.37 -3.01 -1.35
C LYS A 735 -42.49 -3.65 -2.72
N ILE A 736 -41.36 -3.79 -3.41
CA ILE A 736 -41.30 -4.37 -4.75
C ILE A 736 -40.35 -5.56 -4.75
N PHE A 737 -40.84 -6.70 -5.22
CA PHE A 737 -40.04 -7.90 -5.41
C PHE A 737 -40.29 -8.49 -6.81
N ASP A 738 -39.31 -8.33 -7.70
CA ASP A 738 -39.27 -9.01 -8.99
C ASP A 738 -38.23 -10.13 -8.96
N CYS A 739 -38.71 -11.36 -9.08
CA CYS A 739 -37.91 -12.57 -9.16
C CYS A 739 -38.23 -13.39 -10.41
N SER A 740 -38.90 -12.79 -11.40
CA SER A 740 -39.32 -13.50 -12.61
C SER A 740 -38.15 -14.13 -13.36
N ASN A 741 -38.41 -15.17 -14.15
CA ASN A 741 -37.41 -15.86 -14.95
C ASN A 741 -36.17 -16.31 -14.13
N ASN A 742 -36.43 -17.03 -13.04
CA ASN A 742 -35.42 -17.72 -12.22
C ASN A 742 -35.77 -19.22 -12.12
N LEU A 743 -35.18 -19.93 -11.16
CA LEU A 743 -35.43 -21.34 -10.88
C LEU A 743 -36.15 -21.52 -9.53
N ILE A 744 -36.87 -20.51 -9.05
CA ILE A 744 -37.51 -20.51 -7.73
C ILE A 744 -38.74 -21.43 -7.74
N THR A 745 -38.79 -22.37 -6.80
CA THR A 745 -39.90 -23.34 -6.71
C THR A 745 -40.93 -22.99 -5.63
N ALA A 746 -40.62 -22.09 -4.70
CA ALA A 746 -41.51 -21.63 -3.64
C ALA A 746 -41.14 -20.22 -3.17
N ILE A 747 -42.15 -19.43 -2.80
CA ILE A 747 -41.97 -18.06 -2.31
C ILE A 747 -42.77 -17.90 -1.01
N ASP A 748 -42.08 -17.48 0.06
CA ASP A 748 -42.71 -17.09 1.33
C ASP A 748 -42.60 -15.58 1.51
N ALA A 749 -43.71 -14.88 1.26
CA ALA A 749 -43.82 -13.43 1.43
C ALA A 749 -44.53 -13.03 2.75
N SER A 750 -44.70 -13.95 3.70
CA SER A 750 -45.53 -13.75 4.89
C SER A 750 -45.03 -12.67 5.85
N LYS A 751 -43.74 -12.34 5.79
CA LYS A 751 -43.11 -11.29 6.59
C LYS A 751 -43.02 -9.95 5.87
N ASN A 752 -43.25 -9.91 4.56
CA ASN A 752 -43.10 -8.72 3.73
C ASN A 752 -44.40 -7.93 3.69
N THR A 753 -44.88 -7.49 4.85
CA THR A 753 -46.21 -6.85 4.99
C THR A 753 -46.34 -5.50 4.29
N LYS A 754 -45.24 -4.95 3.76
CA LYS A 754 -45.22 -3.72 2.96
C LYS A 754 -45.23 -3.97 1.45
N LEU A 755 -45.27 -5.23 1.02
CA LEU A 755 -45.21 -5.61 -0.38
C LEU A 755 -46.44 -5.07 -1.13
N THR A 756 -46.19 -4.33 -2.20
CA THR A 756 -47.20 -3.79 -3.11
C THR A 756 -47.12 -4.42 -4.50
N GLU A 757 -46.00 -5.07 -4.81
CA GLU A 757 -45.77 -5.73 -6.09
C GLU A 757 -44.92 -6.99 -5.93
N LEU A 758 -45.43 -8.11 -6.44
CA LEU A 758 -44.71 -9.39 -6.53
C LEU A 758 -44.75 -9.93 -7.96
N THR A 759 -43.61 -9.92 -8.64
CA THR A 759 -43.47 -10.43 -10.01
C THR A 759 -42.69 -11.74 -9.98
N CYS A 760 -43.30 -12.84 -10.44
CA CYS A 760 -42.76 -14.19 -10.28
C CYS A 760 -42.97 -15.13 -11.48
N TYR A 761 -43.50 -14.63 -12.61
CA TYR A 761 -43.64 -15.41 -13.83
C TYR A 761 -42.31 -16.01 -14.33
N GLY A 762 -42.35 -17.05 -15.15
CA GLY A 762 -41.15 -17.70 -15.67
C GLY A 762 -40.31 -18.48 -14.65
N ASN A 763 -40.85 -18.70 -13.43
CA ASN A 763 -40.29 -19.63 -12.44
C ASN A 763 -40.99 -21.00 -12.51
N PRO A 764 -40.33 -22.10 -12.11
CA PRO A 764 -40.91 -23.44 -12.04
C PRO A 764 -41.83 -23.63 -10.82
N LEU A 765 -42.77 -22.72 -10.59
CA LEU A 765 -43.75 -22.79 -9.51
C LEU A 765 -44.83 -23.82 -9.85
N THR A 766 -45.08 -24.78 -8.96
CA THR A 766 -46.20 -25.73 -9.09
C THR A 766 -47.52 -25.10 -8.65
N THR A 767 -48.64 -25.73 -8.97
CA THR A 767 -49.97 -25.29 -8.50
C THR A 767 -50.03 -25.22 -6.97
N ALA A 768 -49.47 -26.20 -6.26
CA ALA A 768 -49.44 -26.19 -4.81
C ALA A 768 -48.54 -25.07 -4.26
N ALA A 769 -47.38 -24.82 -4.89
CA ALA A 769 -46.51 -23.70 -4.50
C ALA A 769 -47.20 -22.35 -4.69
N LEU A 770 -48.00 -22.16 -5.74
CA LEU A 770 -48.82 -20.97 -5.95
C LEU A 770 -49.91 -20.83 -4.88
N ASP A 771 -50.61 -21.91 -4.54
CA ASP A 771 -51.61 -21.91 -3.46
C ASP A 771 -50.99 -21.55 -2.11
N ASP A 772 -49.86 -22.17 -1.75
CA ASP A 772 -49.09 -21.87 -0.53
C ASP A 772 -48.66 -20.40 -0.52
N MET A 773 -48.11 -19.90 -1.63
CA MET A 773 -47.70 -18.50 -1.76
C MET A 773 -48.89 -17.56 -1.58
N TYR A 774 -50.03 -17.79 -2.23
CA TYR A 774 -51.25 -16.99 -2.04
C TYR A 774 -51.73 -17.01 -0.58
N CYS A 775 -51.56 -18.13 0.11
CA CYS A 775 -51.84 -18.24 1.54
C CYS A 775 -50.84 -17.55 2.45
N LEU A 776 -49.60 -17.39 2.01
CA LEU A 776 -48.56 -16.66 2.73
C LEU A 776 -48.57 -15.17 2.43
N LEU A 777 -49.21 -14.70 1.34
CA LEU A 777 -49.31 -13.26 1.06
C LEU A 777 -49.92 -12.49 2.26
N PRO A 778 -49.43 -11.29 2.58
CA PRO A 778 -50.01 -10.46 3.62
C PRO A 778 -51.35 -9.89 3.17
N THR A 779 -52.25 -9.58 4.12
CA THR A 779 -53.45 -8.79 3.81
C THR A 779 -53.03 -7.34 3.59
N VAL A 780 -53.40 -6.77 2.43
CA VAL A 780 -53.04 -5.41 2.06
C VAL A 780 -54.27 -4.49 2.05
N THR A 781 -54.05 -3.20 2.31
CA THR A 781 -55.07 -2.15 2.26
C THR A 781 -54.53 -0.95 1.49
N GLY A 782 -55.32 -0.40 0.57
CA GLY A 782 -54.94 0.75 -0.24
C GLY A 782 -54.43 0.39 -1.63
N THR A 783 -53.58 1.25 -2.18
CA THR A 783 -52.99 1.17 -3.52
C THR A 783 -51.47 1.28 -3.44
N THR A 784 -50.78 1.08 -4.55
CA THR A 784 -49.37 1.50 -4.69
C THR A 784 -49.23 3.01 -4.45
N ASP A 785 -48.00 3.48 -4.33
CA ASP A 785 -47.68 4.92 -4.25
C ASP A 785 -48.18 5.72 -5.48
N TYR A 786 -48.47 5.04 -6.60
CA TYR A 786 -48.99 5.62 -7.83
C TYR A 786 -50.52 5.52 -7.97
N GLY A 787 -51.21 4.93 -6.99
CA GLY A 787 -52.66 4.76 -7.01
C GLY A 787 -53.14 3.48 -7.70
N ASP A 788 -52.24 2.60 -8.11
CA ASP A 788 -52.58 1.33 -8.76
C ASP A 788 -52.96 0.25 -7.73
N PRO A 789 -53.77 -0.75 -8.11
CA PRO A 789 -54.02 -1.90 -7.26
C PRO A 789 -52.72 -2.66 -6.95
N ILE A 790 -52.58 -3.14 -5.71
CA ILE A 790 -51.46 -4.00 -5.28
C ILE A 790 -51.54 -5.34 -6.01
N GLY A 791 -50.44 -5.72 -6.68
CA GLY A 791 -50.46 -6.72 -7.74
C GLY A 791 -49.49 -7.89 -7.53
N ILE A 792 -49.93 -9.08 -7.91
CA ILE A 792 -49.08 -10.25 -8.11
C ILE A 792 -49.15 -10.70 -9.58
N TYR A 793 -47.98 -10.94 -10.16
CA TYR A 793 -47.80 -11.22 -11.59
C TYR A 793 -47.14 -12.59 -11.80
N PRO A 794 -47.93 -13.68 -11.73
CA PRO A 794 -47.44 -15.05 -11.91
C PRO A 794 -47.34 -15.48 -13.38
N MET A 795 -47.85 -14.67 -14.32
CA MET A 795 -47.77 -14.92 -15.77
C MET A 795 -47.37 -13.65 -16.52
N TYR A 796 -46.59 -13.80 -17.59
CA TYR A 796 -46.24 -12.69 -18.46
C TYR A 796 -47.45 -12.18 -19.26
N ASN A 797 -48.16 -13.09 -19.95
CA ASN A 797 -49.38 -12.82 -20.72
C ASN A 797 -50.28 -14.06 -20.82
N SER A 798 -51.36 -14.01 -21.60
CA SER A 798 -52.34 -15.11 -21.71
C SER A 798 -51.78 -16.39 -22.31
N ASP A 799 -50.68 -16.29 -23.06
CA ASP A 799 -50.04 -17.40 -23.78
C ASP A 799 -48.85 -17.98 -22.99
N ASP A 800 -48.66 -17.56 -21.73
CA ASP A 800 -47.58 -18.05 -20.86
C ASP A 800 -47.67 -19.58 -20.67
N ALA A 801 -46.50 -20.25 -20.74
CA ALA A 801 -46.41 -21.70 -20.60
C ALA A 801 -46.94 -22.22 -19.25
N ASN A 802 -46.93 -21.38 -18.20
CA ASN A 802 -47.44 -21.73 -16.88
C ASN A 802 -48.95 -21.48 -16.72
N SER A 803 -49.66 -21.09 -17.77
CA SER A 803 -51.10 -20.75 -17.71
C SER A 803 -51.97 -21.85 -17.09
N ALA A 804 -51.78 -23.11 -17.50
CA ALA A 804 -52.52 -24.23 -16.91
C ALA A 804 -52.23 -24.42 -15.41
N VAL A 805 -51.00 -24.18 -14.98
CA VAL A 805 -50.56 -24.33 -13.58
C VAL A 805 -51.15 -23.23 -12.70
N VAL A 806 -51.15 -21.99 -13.20
CA VAL A 806 -51.71 -20.82 -12.50
C VAL A 806 -53.23 -20.92 -12.42
N LEU A 807 -53.91 -21.27 -13.50
CA LEU A 807 -55.38 -21.43 -13.50
C LEU A 807 -55.85 -22.63 -12.67
N ALA A 808 -54.99 -23.61 -12.40
CA ALA A 808 -55.30 -24.73 -11.50
C ALA A 808 -55.20 -24.36 -10.01
N SER A 809 -54.60 -23.22 -9.66
CA SER A 809 -54.52 -22.73 -8.27
C SER A 809 -55.82 -22.04 -7.84
N ASN A 810 -55.96 -21.78 -6.55
CA ASN A 810 -57.07 -21.03 -5.97
C ASN A 810 -56.70 -19.55 -5.77
N GLY A 811 -56.82 -18.75 -6.83
CA GLY A 811 -56.57 -17.31 -6.79
C GLY A 811 -57.40 -16.53 -5.75
N LYS A 812 -58.52 -17.11 -5.26
CA LYS A 812 -59.34 -16.48 -4.21
C LYS A 812 -58.53 -16.20 -2.94
N ASN A 813 -57.57 -17.07 -2.63
CA ASN A 813 -56.67 -16.93 -1.48
C ASN A 813 -55.89 -15.61 -1.47
N ALA A 814 -55.51 -15.09 -2.64
CA ALA A 814 -54.85 -13.81 -2.78
C ALA A 814 -55.86 -12.66 -2.91
N THR A 815 -56.93 -12.83 -3.69
CA THR A 815 -57.92 -11.76 -3.90
C THR A 815 -58.70 -11.40 -2.64
N ASP A 816 -58.97 -12.38 -1.75
CA ASP A 816 -59.60 -12.13 -0.44
C ASP A 816 -58.71 -11.30 0.51
N LYS A 817 -57.41 -11.24 0.21
CA LYS A 817 -56.41 -10.40 0.87
C LYS A 817 -56.17 -9.07 0.15
N ASN A 818 -57.03 -8.74 -0.82
CA ASN A 818 -56.98 -7.56 -1.69
C ASN A 818 -55.81 -7.50 -2.68
N TRP A 819 -55.22 -8.64 -3.04
CA TRP A 819 -54.25 -8.71 -4.13
C TRP A 819 -54.94 -8.83 -5.49
N LYS A 820 -54.49 -8.03 -6.45
CA LYS A 820 -54.82 -8.20 -7.86
C LYS A 820 -53.90 -9.27 -8.46
N ILE A 821 -54.47 -10.34 -9.02
CA ILE A 821 -53.69 -11.32 -9.81
C ILE A 821 -53.81 -10.96 -11.28
N ALA A 822 -52.70 -10.60 -11.93
CA ALA A 822 -52.72 -10.03 -13.27
C ALA A 822 -51.58 -10.52 -14.16
N TYR A 823 -51.76 -10.36 -15.48
CA TYR A 823 -50.68 -10.52 -16.45
C TYR A 823 -49.69 -9.36 -16.31
N TYR A 824 -48.39 -9.65 -16.36
CA TYR A 824 -47.36 -8.62 -16.28
C TYR A 824 -47.42 -7.63 -17.46
N GLU A 825 -47.64 -8.13 -18.68
CA GLU A 825 -47.59 -7.32 -19.92
C GLU A 825 -48.75 -6.32 -20.03
N SER A 826 -49.99 -6.75 -19.77
CA SER A 826 -51.18 -5.90 -19.96
C SER A 826 -51.75 -5.33 -18.66
N ALA A 827 -51.30 -5.84 -17.50
CA ALA A 827 -51.92 -5.62 -16.20
C ALA A 827 -53.41 -6.05 -16.13
N ASP A 828 -53.93 -6.81 -17.09
CA ASP A 828 -55.29 -7.33 -17.04
C ASP A 828 -55.42 -8.43 -15.97
N ASN A 829 -56.60 -8.52 -15.36
CA ASN A 829 -56.88 -9.55 -14.37
C ASN A 829 -56.84 -10.94 -15.00
N ILE A 830 -56.16 -11.86 -14.32
CA ILE A 830 -56.24 -13.28 -14.61
C ILE A 830 -57.57 -13.78 -14.03
N THR A 831 -58.37 -14.48 -14.84
CA THR A 831 -59.68 -15.03 -14.44
C THR A 831 -59.76 -16.51 -14.84
N GLY A 832 -60.73 -17.24 -14.29
CA GLY A 832 -60.94 -18.66 -14.63
C GLY A 832 -60.17 -19.67 -13.76
N PHE A 833 -59.80 -19.29 -12.53
CA PHE A 833 -59.21 -20.20 -11.55
C PHE A 833 -60.15 -21.39 -11.24
N THR A 834 -59.58 -22.60 -11.20
CA THR A 834 -60.30 -23.87 -10.96
C THR A 834 -59.91 -24.55 -9.65
N GLY A 835 -58.86 -24.07 -8.98
CA GLY A 835 -58.38 -24.62 -7.71
C GLY A 835 -59.37 -24.40 -6.56
N THR A 836 -59.35 -25.33 -5.60
CA THR A 836 -60.26 -25.30 -4.43
C THR A 836 -59.53 -25.27 -3.09
N HIS A 837 -58.20 -25.22 -3.09
CA HIS A 837 -57.37 -25.19 -1.88
C HIS A 837 -57.59 -23.88 -1.11
N GLN A 838 -58.20 -23.89 0.06
CA GLN A 838 -58.47 -22.69 0.86
C GLN A 838 -57.40 -22.49 1.93
N CYS A 839 -56.96 -21.25 2.14
CA CYS A 839 -56.06 -20.92 3.23
C CYS A 839 -56.70 -21.19 4.59
N GLY A 840 -56.05 -22.00 5.42
CA GLY A 840 -56.49 -22.19 6.79
C GLY A 840 -57.73 -23.08 6.93
N GLY A 841 -57.62 -24.35 6.53
CA GLY A 841 -58.36 -25.45 7.17
C GLY A 841 -57.99 -25.67 8.66
N GLY A 842 -57.70 -24.59 9.39
CA GLY A 842 -57.20 -24.55 10.76
C GLY A 842 -56.90 -23.10 11.16
N THR A 843 -57.92 -22.38 11.61
CA THR A 843 -57.79 -21.06 12.22
C THR A 843 -57.27 -21.17 13.65
N GLY A 844 -56.24 -20.41 14.01
CA GLY A 844 -56.04 -19.91 15.38
C GLY A 844 -55.28 -20.81 16.37
N ILE A 845 -54.49 -20.18 17.23
CA ILE A 845 -53.61 -20.77 18.25
C ILE A 845 -54.38 -21.31 19.48
N ASP A 846 -55.71 -21.41 19.44
CA ASP A 846 -56.50 -21.84 20.62
C ASP A 846 -56.89 -23.33 20.66
N GLU A 847 -56.47 -24.16 19.70
CA GLU A 847 -56.81 -25.60 19.72
C GLU A 847 -55.58 -26.53 19.69
N THR A 848 -54.90 -26.65 20.84
CA THR A 848 -54.06 -27.84 21.14
C THR A 848 -54.85 -28.96 21.82
N LYS A 849 -56.19 -28.96 21.71
CA LYS A 849 -57.03 -30.08 22.13
C LYS A 849 -57.86 -30.60 20.96
N GLY A 850 -57.22 -31.36 20.06
CA GLY A 850 -57.99 -32.27 19.20
C GLY A 850 -57.50 -32.57 17.78
N LEU A 851 -56.37 -32.03 17.29
CA LEU A 851 -55.93 -32.36 15.93
C LEU A 851 -55.45 -33.83 15.83
N PRO A 852 -55.85 -34.58 14.79
CA PRO A 852 -55.37 -35.94 14.56
C PRO A 852 -53.88 -35.92 14.18
N SER A 853 -53.07 -36.73 14.87
CA SER A 853 -51.60 -36.77 14.71
C SER A 853 -51.18 -37.05 13.26
N LEU A 854 -50.21 -36.29 12.74
CA LEU A 854 -49.53 -36.59 11.48
C LEU A 854 -48.71 -37.87 11.64
N ALA A 855 -49.06 -38.92 10.89
CA ALA A 855 -48.34 -40.19 10.90
C ALA A 855 -47.14 -40.12 9.95
N VAL A 856 -45.95 -40.45 10.46
CA VAL A 856 -44.68 -40.35 9.71
C VAL A 856 -43.82 -41.58 9.93
N TYR A 857 -43.03 -41.97 8.93
CA TYR A 857 -42.17 -43.15 9.00
C TYR A 857 -40.93 -43.06 8.09
N PRO A 858 -39.81 -43.67 8.48
CA PRO A 858 -39.53 -44.18 9.82
C PRO A 858 -39.41 -43.01 10.84
N ASN A 859 -39.73 -43.26 12.11
CA ASN A 859 -39.47 -42.33 13.21
C ASN A 859 -39.04 -43.17 14.44
N PRO A 860 -37.75 -43.20 14.81
CA PRO A 860 -36.67 -42.31 14.35
C PRO A 860 -36.31 -42.42 12.85
N VAL A 861 -35.89 -41.31 12.24
CA VAL A 861 -35.51 -41.21 10.83
C VAL A 861 -34.00 -41.01 10.69
N LYS A 862 -33.38 -41.68 9.71
CA LYS A 862 -31.97 -41.49 9.38
C LYS A 862 -31.75 -40.56 8.20
N ASP A 863 -32.32 -40.88 7.04
CA ASP A 863 -32.02 -40.16 5.79
C ASP A 863 -33.26 -39.55 5.13
N VAL A 864 -34.38 -40.28 5.08
CA VAL A 864 -35.61 -39.83 4.40
C VAL A 864 -36.81 -40.08 5.30
N LEU A 865 -37.59 -39.03 5.56
CA LEU A 865 -38.83 -39.08 6.33
C LEU A 865 -40.01 -39.12 5.36
N ASN A 866 -40.97 -40.03 5.57
CA ASN A 866 -42.18 -40.15 4.77
C ASN A 866 -43.43 -39.80 5.58
N ILE A 867 -44.42 -39.21 4.92
CA ILE A 867 -45.74 -38.93 5.48
C ILE A 867 -46.69 -40.09 5.12
N ALA A 868 -47.23 -40.77 6.14
CA ALA A 868 -48.20 -41.86 5.95
C ALA A 868 -49.60 -41.29 5.69
N THR A 869 -49.90 -41.02 4.42
CA THR A 869 -51.20 -40.54 3.97
C THR A 869 -51.53 -41.05 2.56
N ASP A 870 -52.79 -41.34 2.31
CA ASP A 870 -53.35 -41.63 0.99
C ASP A 870 -53.60 -40.35 0.17
N LYS A 871 -53.87 -39.24 0.85
CA LYS A 871 -54.06 -37.91 0.24
C LYS A 871 -52.75 -37.30 -0.30
N PRO A 872 -52.83 -36.39 -1.30
CA PRO A 872 -51.69 -35.57 -1.69
C PRO A 872 -51.16 -34.75 -0.50
N VAL A 873 -49.84 -34.60 -0.42
CA VAL A 873 -49.17 -33.74 0.56
C VAL A 873 -48.59 -32.57 -0.21
N HIS A 874 -49.02 -31.37 0.13
CA HIS A 874 -48.70 -30.16 -0.63
C HIS A 874 -47.40 -29.54 -0.12
N SER A 875 -47.20 -29.49 1.20
CA SER A 875 -45.93 -29.10 1.80
C SER A 875 -45.54 -29.96 3.00
N ILE A 876 -44.23 -30.15 3.16
CA ILE A 876 -43.57 -30.72 4.35
C ILE A 876 -42.53 -29.70 4.80
N ARG A 877 -42.62 -29.25 6.05
CA ARG A 877 -41.66 -28.31 6.67
C ARG A 877 -41.11 -28.90 7.96
N ILE A 878 -39.79 -28.89 8.11
CA ILE A 878 -39.08 -29.35 9.31
C ILE A 878 -38.62 -28.12 10.09
N TYR A 879 -38.91 -28.09 11.39
CA TYR A 879 -38.48 -27.05 12.32
C TYR A 879 -37.59 -27.64 13.41
N ASN A 880 -36.54 -26.91 13.80
CA ASN A 880 -35.76 -27.24 14.98
C ASN A 880 -36.54 -26.91 16.28
N VAL A 881 -35.97 -27.25 17.44
CA VAL A 881 -36.58 -26.99 18.76
C VAL A 881 -36.77 -25.51 19.09
N TYR A 882 -36.13 -24.59 18.36
CA TYR A 882 -36.28 -23.14 18.52
C TYR A 882 -37.35 -22.55 17.57
N GLY A 883 -38.02 -23.40 16.77
CA GLY A 883 -39.04 -22.98 15.81
C GLY A 883 -38.48 -22.44 14.49
N THR A 884 -37.18 -22.59 14.22
CA THR A 884 -36.56 -22.22 12.94
C THR A 884 -36.78 -23.33 11.92
N GLU A 885 -37.23 -22.99 10.71
CA GLU A 885 -37.33 -23.95 9.61
C GLU A 885 -35.94 -24.38 9.14
N VAL A 886 -35.72 -25.68 8.96
CA VAL A 886 -34.41 -26.27 8.64
C VAL A 886 -34.42 -27.20 7.42
N ALA A 887 -35.60 -27.59 6.93
CA ALA A 887 -35.77 -28.30 5.65
C ALA A 887 -37.22 -28.17 5.17
N GLN A 888 -37.45 -28.16 3.86
CA GLN A 888 -38.78 -28.18 3.27
C GLN A 888 -38.84 -29.06 2.02
N ALA A 889 -40.04 -29.55 1.70
CA ALA A 889 -40.33 -30.24 0.44
C ALA A 889 -41.79 -30.00 0.05
N ALA A 890 -42.07 -29.84 -1.24
CA ALA A 890 -43.41 -29.61 -1.78
C ALA A 890 -43.84 -30.75 -2.72
N ASP A 891 -45.14 -31.01 -2.81
CA ASP A 891 -45.75 -32.00 -3.71
C ASP A 891 -45.16 -33.41 -3.62
N THR A 892 -44.71 -33.79 -2.43
CA THR A 892 -44.07 -35.09 -2.17
C THR A 892 -44.54 -35.63 -0.83
N LYS A 893 -44.61 -36.96 -0.74
CA LYS A 893 -44.87 -37.66 0.53
C LYS A 893 -43.59 -37.95 1.31
N SER A 894 -42.45 -37.44 0.87
CA SER A 894 -41.14 -37.72 1.47
C SER A 894 -40.20 -36.52 1.44
N ILE A 895 -39.34 -36.39 2.44
CA ILE A 895 -38.32 -35.34 2.54
C ILE A 895 -36.97 -35.92 2.98
N ASN A 896 -35.90 -35.50 2.32
CA ASN A 896 -34.54 -35.87 2.69
C ASN A 896 -34.07 -35.02 3.87
N VAL A 897 -33.73 -35.67 4.98
CA VAL A 897 -33.25 -35.07 6.22
C VAL A 897 -31.83 -35.53 6.60
N SER A 898 -31.13 -36.23 5.71
CA SER A 898 -29.77 -36.77 5.96
C SER A 898 -28.74 -35.70 6.34
N HIS A 899 -28.95 -34.46 5.87
CA HIS A 899 -28.09 -33.30 6.15
C HIS A 899 -28.33 -32.68 7.53
N LEU A 900 -29.41 -33.04 8.24
CA LEU A 900 -29.74 -32.50 9.56
C LEU A 900 -28.96 -33.25 10.66
N PRO A 901 -28.42 -32.53 11.67
CA PRO A 901 -27.81 -33.16 12.84
C PRO A 901 -28.79 -34.06 13.60
N ALA A 902 -28.28 -35.08 14.29
CA ALA A 902 -29.06 -35.92 15.20
C ALA A 902 -29.77 -35.05 16.25
N GLY A 903 -31.07 -35.28 16.45
CA GLY A 903 -31.86 -34.40 17.32
C GLY A 903 -33.37 -34.51 17.16
N VAL A 904 -34.08 -33.64 17.87
CA VAL A 904 -35.54 -33.58 17.86
C VAL A 904 -36.00 -32.45 16.94
N TYR A 905 -36.93 -32.77 16.05
CA TYR A 905 -37.51 -31.80 15.12
C TYR A 905 -39.04 -31.88 15.16
N MET A 906 -39.67 -30.78 14.78
CA MET A 906 -41.11 -30.72 14.50
C MET A 906 -41.32 -30.76 12.99
N VAL A 907 -42.27 -31.56 12.54
CA VAL A 907 -42.66 -31.67 11.13
C VAL A 907 -44.06 -31.15 11.01
N SER A 908 -44.26 -30.21 10.09
CA SER A 908 -45.57 -29.75 9.65
C SER A 908 -45.82 -30.27 8.24
N ALA A 909 -46.98 -30.85 8.00
CA ALA A 909 -47.45 -31.15 6.65
C ALA A 909 -48.94 -30.88 6.54
N ASP A 910 -49.33 -30.01 5.60
CA ASP A 910 -50.72 -29.61 5.31
C ASP A 910 -51.55 -29.29 6.57
N GLY A 911 -50.97 -28.49 7.48
CA GLY A 911 -51.64 -28.03 8.71
C GLY A 911 -51.68 -29.05 9.86
N LYS A 912 -51.11 -30.25 9.70
CA LYS A 912 -50.90 -31.20 10.79
C LYS A 912 -49.45 -31.21 11.22
N VAL A 913 -49.21 -31.39 12.52
CA VAL A 913 -47.85 -31.42 13.08
C VAL A 913 -47.57 -32.74 13.79
N THR A 914 -46.30 -33.16 13.78
CA THR A 914 -45.80 -34.25 14.63
C THR A 914 -44.33 -34.03 14.98
N ARG A 915 -43.87 -34.74 16.00
CA ARG A 915 -42.47 -34.73 16.43
C ARG A 915 -41.72 -35.90 15.78
N ILE A 916 -40.54 -35.63 15.25
CA ILE A 916 -39.62 -36.66 14.76
C ILE A 916 -38.30 -36.67 15.55
N ILE A 917 -37.66 -37.82 15.57
CA ILE A 917 -36.30 -38.01 16.07
C ILE A 917 -35.41 -38.31 14.87
N LYS A 918 -34.41 -37.46 14.62
CA LYS A 918 -33.34 -37.70 13.64
C LYS A 918 -32.20 -38.43 14.33
N GLU A 919 -31.83 -39.60 13.81
CA GLU A 919 -30.67 -40.38 14.27
C GLU A 919 -29.33 -39.79 13.82
#